data_AF-A0A3N9U9T3-F1
#
_entry.id   AF-A0A3N9U9T3-F1
#
_cell.length_a   1.000
_cell.length_b   1.000
_cell.length_c   1.000
_cell.angle_alpha   90.00
_cell.angle_beta   90.00
_cell.angle_gamma   90.00
#
_symmetry.space_group_name_H-M   'P 1'
#
loop_
_entity.id
_entity.type
_entity.pdbx_description
1 polymer ?
#
loop_
_entity_poly.entity_id
_entity_poly.type
_entity_poly.pdbx_seq_one_letter_code
_entity_poly.pdbx_strand_id
1 'polypeptide(L)'
;MNLKNIKAFTNEIEGLLEEYKKKLPKLETIQSHRIHEIQKNFTKSQYVLTVVGSSNSGKSTFINALLGDDLLPTNEELACSLTTTDIVFGDESNQLAKLYENGQKQWVEGESLAEIFHHEVKASQQQDELNFRYQLTRKLYSLQDHQTNQERDFVLVDTPDIHEMEGLNVKKEDILKVFNDVIQRTDSLVYILNFQNYKSDKNLEILNSIREVRPDLLNHLTVVVNQIDRMTPEDGHLPDQLNDVSNALISWGVPDHTLYPISAIKALGARLIESQSPQLASHAQTLEPFLPEVDEEVEGKLVKGRIALEDAADLLLKDSGILQVEKDIITPVFHHISEKDQEIMKSSLQTGVEEVSDQVNEEMNQLQQKMDEKHKEIQHIESEKGKLKQLIEHHFDIQIELQNVFKSEIKKWAANENLTPFSKEIEPFPYNLRVINFDTMESAIEAGEQQLKKWILEETEQFLRQAHQHYHVRIQSKSSEHDFFHDMNRLAAMSLQHLNKTLVEFTNHLKGIRFIDEHVNIPSPEMIEKPYKLANLDQYLSYVEVETYAEAVTRNYLIFFKETDYIDRFAYQLTNAVEYTIRELPIELSEMGNKLNDIYKKLKYVDFPQRIIQVVKDRIQESVQHIRSEIIHLNVQAELIEEEIDDLQKEYDLMDEFLQKIVGRTNLETQSITLEVKVADDFERAIRKAPNGATLCLEEGTFTLREPLEIHHSIGIVGVEGKTQLELCDSLIVKGNNSFYMKGVSVLLDSEQSGIEINGYYTKIENSTFTTNADAKGSPFLSFVGDVKGIVEKCEFSNAETAIHLTTKNELLIESSHFDSNDRGILAMGESNPYVLNNRFTNHLHSAIETDDHSIGVYEGNHFENGEVGLNVLNSTSPKIIGNQFISNHFGISVYEHAKPTIEKNVMKENKVGLKAQGQSEIDFVENEVFQHSTFGIHLVNNSTANMRANLIKRNEGDALVVNNLAKVIAHNNEFIENTGHGVVLSDQTDGKFEQNVFEANESQGILIQSNATFIGENNSFSENGEAGILAEDDSKVKLLNNTIKKNRIGMLISGKVVLVSHHNEYLENDVHGLSISGSNKGIIENNRFAHNGQLPIYLAKPQAILFAKNQFIVTKWYSKMKGSYLLAKIRIAASNQQLKKEIE
;
A
#
# COMPACT_ATOMS: atom_id res chain seq x y z
N MET A 1 -10.45 -7.14 17.79
CA MET A 1 -9.49 -8.25 17.56
C MET A 1 -9.85 -9.60 18.18
N ASN A 2 -9.58 -10.70 17.45
CA ASN A 2 -9.50 -12.09 17.93
C ASN A 2 -8.02 -12.58 17.97
N LEU A 3 -7.74 -13.82 18.42
CA LEU A 3 -6.37 -14.35 18.54
C LEU A 3 -5.59 -14.34 17.21
N LYS A 4 -6.14 -14.90 16.13
CA LYS A 4 -5.56 -14.86 14.78
C LYS A 4 -5.18 -13.44 14.33
N ASN A 5 -6.05 -12.45 14.55
CA ASN A 5 -5.78 -11.06 14.17
C ASN A 5 -4.68 -10.44 15.05
N ILE A 6 -4.66 -10.69 16.36
CA ILE A 6 -3.58 -10.21 17.25
C ILE A 6 -2.23 -10.75 16.74
N LYS A 7 -2.15 -12.05 16.45
CA LYS A 7 -0.93 -12.69 15.91
C LYS A 7 -0.47 -12.04 14.61
N ALA A 8 -1.39 -11.87 13.65
CA ALA A 8 -1.10 -11.22 12.37
C ALA A 8 -0.57 -9.80 12.57
N PHE A 9 -1.23 -8.99 13.41
CA PHE A 9 -0.84 -7.62 13.67
C PHE A 9 0.46 -7.49 14.46
N THR A 10 0.80 -8.39 15.40
CA THR A 10 2.12 -8.39 16.04
C THR A 10 3.26 -8.65 15.05
N ASN A 11 3.06 -9.55 14.07
CA ASN A 11 4.03 -9.77 13.00
C ASN A 11 4.15 -8.56 12.06
N GLU A 12 3.05 -7.84 11.85
CA GLU A 12 2.99 -6.63 11.03
C GLU A 12 3.69 -5.44 11.72
N ILE A 13 3.54 -5.29 13.06
CA ILE A 13 4.29 -4.31 13.86
C ILE A 13 5.80 -4.59 13.80
N GLU A 14 6.24 -5.85 13.94
CA GLU A 14 7.66 -6.19 13.74
C GLU A 14 8.11 -5.96 12.28
N GLY A 15 7.26 -6.26 11.30
CA GLY A 15 7.52 -5.99 9.88
C GLY A 15 7.73 -4.50 9.59
N LEU A 16 6.86 -3.64 10.14
CA LEU A 16 7.00 -2.19 10.09
C LEU A 16 8.27 -1.72 10.82
N LEU A 17 8.54 -2.20 12.04
CA LEU A 17 9.77 -1.87 12.77
C LEU A 17 11.02 -2.19 11.93
N GLU A 18 11.06 -3.38 11.32
CA GLU A 18 12.18 -3.80 10.48
C GLU A 18 12.23 -3.08 9.12
N GLU A 19 11.13 -2.56 8.60
CA GLU A 19 11.14 -1.68 7.42
C GLU A 19 11.66 -0.29 7.77
N TYR A 20 11.14 0.31 8.85
CA TYR A 20 11.48 1.68 9.24
C TYR A 20 12.90 1.76 9.81
N LYS A 21 13.43 0.73 10.50
CA LYS A 21 14.86 0.64 10.85
C LYS A 21 15.80 0.73 9.63
N LYS A 22 15.41 0.14 8.49
CA LYS A 22 16.21 0.22 7.24
C LYS A 22 16.18 1.61 6.61
N LYS A 23 15.12 2.40 6.87
CA LYS A 23 15.01 3.81 6.47
C LYS A 23 15.69 4.76 7.47
N LEU A 24 15.62 4.43 8.76
CA LEU A 24 16.06 5.22 9.91
C LEU A 24 16.89 4.36 10.88
N PRO A 25 18.22 4.31 10.74
CA PRO A 25 19.09 3.52 11.63
C PRO A 25 19.00 3.90 13.12
N LYS A 26 18.48 5.09 13.44
CA LYS A 26 18.19 5.52 14.83
C LYS A 26 17.19 4.59 15.53
N LEU A 27 16.29 3.93 14.78
CA LEU A 27 15.30 3.01 15.34
C LEU A 27 15.87 1.63 15.72
N GLU A 28 17.16 1.34 15.45
CA GLU A 28 17.81 0.10 15.88
C GLU A 28 17.87 -0.05 17.41
N THR A 29 17.80 1.06 18.15
CA THR A 29 17.79 1.08 19.63
C THR A 29 16.46 0.63 20.24
N ILE A 30 15.36 0.67 19.47
CA ILE A 30 14.00 0.47 19.98
C ILE A 30 13.73 -1.00 20.27
N GLN A 31 13.25 -1.26 21.49
CA GLN A 31 13.01 -2.60 22.01
C GLN A 31 11.51 -2.93 22.04
N SER A 32 11.13 -4.04 21.40
CA SER A 32 9.76 -4.54 21.26
C SER A 32 9.48 -5.78 22.12
N HIS A 33 10.13 -5.91 23.29
CA HIS A 33 10.17 -7.14 24.09
C HIS A 33 8.79 -7.81 24.32
N ARG A 34 7.74 -7.05 24.64
CA ARG A 34 6.38 -7.61 24.83
C ARG A 34 5.74 -8.11 23.54
N ILE A 35 5.92 -7.41 22.42
CA ILE A 35 5.42 -7.86 21.10
C ILE A 35 6.03 -9.23 20.77
N HIS A 36 7.32 -9.38 21.03
CA HIS A 36 8.05 -10.64 20.82
C HIS A 36 7.60 -11.76 21.78
N GLU A 37 7.27 -11.43 23.04
CA GLU A 37 6.70 -12.39 23.99
C GLU A 37 5.29 -12.85 23.60
N ILE A 38 4.45 -11.95 23.08
CA ILE A 38 3.12 -12.27 22.54
C ILE A 38 3.25 -13.24 21.36
N GLN A 39 4.12 -12.96 20.39
CA GLN A 39 4.38 -13.88 19.27
C GLN A 39 4.86 -15.25 19.74
N LYS A 40 5.77 -15.30 20.73
CA LYS A 40 6.25 -16.55 21.34
C LYS A 40 5.10 -17.34 21.98
N ASN A 41 4.19 -16.69 22.68
CA ASN A 41 2.98 -17.32 23.21
C ASN A 41 1.99 -17.77 22.11
N PHE A 42 2.05 -17.15 20.92
CA PHE A 42 1.39 -17.62 19.69
C PHE A 42 2.13 -18.73 18.94
N THR A 43 3.30 -19.19 19.42
CA THR A 43 3.95 -20.44 18.93
C THR A 43 3.56 -21.69 19.72
N LYS A 44 2.89 -21.56 20.87
CA LYS A 44 2.21 -22.69 21.51
C LYS A 44 1.05 -23.16 20.62
N SER A 45 1.15 -24.37 20.08
CA SER A 45 0.10 -24.98 19.25
C SER A 45 -0.99 -25.70 20.04
N GLN A 46 -0.80 -25.86 21.37
CA GLN A 46 -1.69 -26.62 22.24
C GLN A 46 -1.99 -25.82 23.52
N TYR A 47 -3.14 -26.07 24.13
CA TYR A 47 -3.49 -25.64 25.49
C TYR A 47 -3.62 -26.88 26.37
N VAL A 48 -2.91 -26.90 27.51
CA VAL A 48 -2.76 -28.10 28.34
C VAL A 48 -3.51 -27.98 29.67
N LEU A 49 -4.60 -28.74 29.79
CA LEU A 49 -5.33 -28.95 31.04
C LEU A 49 -4.85 -30.24 31.70
N THR A 50 -4.22 -30.14 32.86
CA THR A 50 -3.61 -31.29 33.53
C THR A 50 -4.45 -31.74 34.73
N VAL A 51 -4.71 -33.04 34.81
CA VAL A 51 -5.38 -33.68 35.96
C VAL A 51 -4.31 -34.27 36.89
N VAL A 52 -4.32 -33.86 38.16
CA VAL A 52 -3.34 -34.28 39.18
C VAL A 52 -4.05 -34.76 40.44
N GLY A 53 -3.45 -35.71 41.16
CA GLY A 53 -3.98 -36.24 42.42
C GLY A 53 -3.24 -37.51 42.85
N SER A 54 -3.36 -37.86 44.12
CA SER A 54 -2.73 -39.06 44.67
C SER A 54 -3.37 -40.36 44.14
N SER A 55 -2.66 -41.46 44.31
CA SER A 55 -3.18 -42.83 44.16
C SER A 55 -4.53 -43.00 44.88
N ASN A 56 -5.46 -43.71 44.26
CA ASN A 56 -6.84 -43.90 44.73
C ASN A 56 -7.71 -42.64 44.92
N SER A 57 -7.30 -41.47 44.42
CA SER A 57 -8.20 -40.30 44.25
C SER A 57 -9.25 -40.49 43.15
N GLY A 58 -9.04 -41.45 42.23
CA GLY A 58 -9.93 -41.74 41.11
C GLY A 58 -9.72 -40.84 39.89
N LYS A 59 -8.49 -40.38 39.63
CA LYS A 59 -8.10 -39.62 38.43
C LYS A 59 -8.61 -40.26 37.14
N SER A 60 -8.24 -41.52 36.89
CA SER A 60 -8.62 -42.28 35.70
C SER A 60 -10.13 -42.42 35.57
N THR A 61 -10.85 -42.69 36.68
CA THR A 61 -12.31 -42.77 36.70
C THR A 61 -12.97 -41.43 36.36
N PHE A 62 -12.40 -40.31 36.81
CA PHE A 62 -12.89 -38.97 36.47
C PHE A 62 -12.65 -38.63 34.99
N ILE A 63 -11.50 -38.99 34.43
CA ILE A 63 -11.21 -38.80 33.00
C ILE A 63 -12.07 -39.72 32.12
N ASN A 64 -12.23 -40.99 32.50
CA ASN A 64 -13.16 -41.92 31.83
C ASN A 64 -14.59 -41.40 31.88
N ALA A 65 -15.02 -40.81 33.01
CA ALA A 65 -16.31 -40.13 33.09
C ALA A 65 -16.41 -38.93 32.12
N LEU A 66 -15.38 -38.08 32.04
CA LEU A 66 -15.32 -36.96 31.07
C LEU A 66 -15.30 -37.42 29.60
N LEU A 67 -14.80 -38.62 29.30
CA LEU A 67 -14.86 -39.25 27.97
C LEU A 67 -16.24 -39.89 27.71
N GLY A 68 -16.83 -40.53 28.72
CA GLY A 68 -18.00 -41.40 28.61
C GLY A 68 -17.66 -42.88 28.30
N ASP A 69 -16.39 -43.28 28.41
CA ASP A 69 -15.84 -44.57 27.99
C ASP A 69 -14.78 -45.04 29.03
N ASP A 70 -14.77 -46.32 29.42
CA ASP A 70 -13.83 -46.86 30.43
C ASP A 70 -12.46 -47.18 29.81
N LEU A 71 -11.79 -46.13 29.34
CA LEU A 71 -10.58 -46.19 28.50
C LEU A 71 -9.27 -46.30 29.30
N LEU A 72 -9.12 -45.51 30.36
CA LEU A 72 -7.93 -45.52 31.23
C LEU A 72 -8.10 -46.57 32.35
N PRO A 73 -7.04 -47.24 32.81
CA PRO A 73 -7.17 -48.28 33.81
C PRO A 73 -7.53 -47.72 35.19
N THR A 74 -8.54 -48.35 35.81
CA THR A 74 -9.15 -47.92 37.08
C THR A 74 -8.83 -48.84 38.28
N ASN A 75 -8.17 -49.98 38.05
CA ASN A 75 -7.84 -50.98 39.08
C ASN A 75 -6.38 -50.86 39.59
N GLU A 76 -6.15 -51.10 40.89
CA GLU A 76 -4.82 -51.01 41.53
C GLU A 76 -3.76 -51.95 40.90
N GLU A 77 -4.15 -53.17 40.48
CA GLU A 77 -3.26 -54.11 39.76
C GLU A 77 -2.87 -53.64 38.34
N LEU A 78 -3.33 -52.45 37.94
CA LEU A 78 -3.32 -51.95 36.57
C LEU A 78 -3.10 -50.42 36.48
N ALA A 79 -2.81 -49.75 37.61
CA ALA A 79 -2.73 -48.30 37.71
C ALA A 79 -1.68 -47.67 36.77
N CYS A 80 -1.84 -46.36 36.50
CA CYS A 80 -1.28 -45.68 35.33
C CYS A 80 0.25 -45.78 35.16
N SER A 81 0.66 -45.57 33.91
CA SER A 81 2.00 -45.85 33.37
C SER A 81 3.14 -45.04 33.98
N LEU A 82 4.37 -45.52 33.74
CA LEU A 82 5.63 -44.78 33.94
C LEU A 82 5.78 -43.51 33.05
N THR A 83 4.72 -43.11 32.35
CA THR A 83 4.65 -41.96 31.45
C THR A 83 3.22 -41.44 31.41
N THR A 84 3.02 -40.33 30.70
CA THR A 84 1.78 -39.54 30.67
C THR A 84 0.91 -39.86 29.46
N THR A 85 -0.37 -39.47 29.53
CA THR A 85 -1.35 -39.67 28.45
C THR A 85 -1.92 -38.33 28.00
N ASP A 86 -1.61 -37.93 26.77
CA ASP A 86 -2.16 -36.75 26.10
C ASP A 86 -3.47 -37.13 25.37
N ILE A 87 -4.62 -36.76 25.94
CA ILE A 87 -5.92 -36.86 25.28
C ILE A 87 -6.14 -35.57 24.51
N VAL A 88 -6.01 -35.63 23.18
CA VAL A 88 -6.20 -34.50 22.28
C VAL A 88 -7.67 -34.42 21.86
N PHE A 89 -8.29 -33.25 21.98
CA PHE A 89 -9.65 -33.04 21.48
C PHE A 89 -9.68 -33.14 19.95
N GLY A 90 -10.59 -33.96 19.42
CA GLY A 90 -10.76 -34.15 17.99
C GLY A 90 -11.76 -35.26 17.67
N ASP A 91 -12.06 -35.44 16.39
CA ASP A 91 -12.94 -36.53 15.95
C ASP A 91 -12.26 -37.89 16.17
N GLU A 92 -13.06 -38.89 16.51
CA GLU A 92 -12.56 -40.07 17.21
C GLU A 92 -11.61 -40.93 16.37
N SER A 93 -10.47 -41.30 16.97
CA SER A 93 -9.60 -42.35 16.45
C SER A 93 -9.58 -43.54 17.41
N ASN A 94 -9.89 -44.72 16.88
CA ASN A 94 -9.68 -46.01 17.56
C ASN A 94 -8.19 -46.42 17.47
N GLN A 95 -7.28 -45.48 17.72
CA GLN A 95 -5.83 -45.64 17.56
C GLN A 95 -5.08 -45.02 18.74
N LEU A 96 -4.07 -45.74 19.24
CA LEU A 96 -3.16 -45.25 20.26
C LEU A 96 -1.82 -44.92 19.61
N ALA A 97 -1.24 -43.76 19.92
CA ALA A 97 0.10 -43.38 19.51
C ALA A 97 1.06 -43.36 20.71
N LYS A 98 2.30 -43.81 20.48
CA LYS A 98 3.47 -43.44 21.28
C LYS A 98 4.14 -42.25 20.61
N LEU A 99 4.24 -41.14 21.34
CA LEU A 99 4.92 -39.91 20.90
C LEU A 99 6.27 -39.82 21.63
N TYR A 100 7.35 -40.02 20.88
CA TYR A 100 8.73 -39.97 21.39
C TYR A 100 9.26 -38.52 21.48
N GLU A 101 10.28 -38.28 22.31
CA GLU A 101 10.90 -36.94 22.49
C GLU A 101 11.37 -36.29 21.17
N ASN A 102 11.73 -37.09 20.16
CA ASN A 102 12.14 -36.62 18.82
C ASN A 102 10.97 -36.22 17.90
N GLY A 103 9.73 -36.21 18.40
CA GLY A 103 8.52 -35.91 17.64
C GLY A 103 7.97 -37.08 16.80
N GLN A 104 8.63 -38.24 16.82
CA GLN A 104 8.17 -39.43 16.09
C GLN A 104 6.91 -40.00 16.75
N LYS A 105 5.85 -40.21 15.94
CA LYS A 105 4.65 -40.96 16.34
C LYS A 105 4.77 -42.41 15.86
N GLN A 106 4.54 -43.36 16.76
CA GLN A 106 4.36 -44.78 16.46
C GLN A 106 2.93 -45.19 16.86
N TRP A 107 2.14 -45.65 15.90
CA TRP A 107 0.81 -46.20 16.17
C TRP A 107 0.92 -47.61 16.77
N VAL A 108 -0.04 -47.97 17.62
CA VAL A 108 -0.21 -49.31 18.21
C VAL A 108 -1.47 -49.95 17.62
N GLU A 109 -1.35 -51.18 17.14
CA GLU A 109 -2.44 -51.94 16.51
C GLU A 109 -3.12 -52.90 17.50
N GLY A 110 -4.42 -53.16 17.31
CA GLY A 110 -5.21 -54.13 18.08
C GLY A 110 -6.71 -54.03 17.79
N GLU A 111 -7.53 -54.80 18.50
CA GLU A 111 -8.97 -54.96 18.20
C GLU A 111 -9.89 -53.97 18.93
N SER A 112 -9.54 -53.51 20.14
CA SER A 112 -10.25 -52.43 20.85
C SER A 112 -9.28 -51.49 21.58
N LEU A 113 -9.63 -50.20 21.67
CA LEU A 113 -8.70 -49.17 22.18
C LEU A 113 -8.38 -49.35 23.68
N ALA A 114 -9.37 -49.73 24.50
CA ALA A 114 -9.16 -50.00 25.92
C ALA A 114 -8.26 -51.23 26.15
N GLU A 115 -8.43 -52.32 25.38
CA GLU A 115 -7.55 -53.49 25.48
C GLU A 115 -6.12 -53.19 25.02
N ILE A 116 -5.96 -52.43 23.93
CA ILE A 116 -4.64 -51.92 23.49
C ILE A 116 -4.00 -51.13 24.63
N PHE A 117 -4.72 -50.16 25.21
CA PHE A 117 -4.20 -49.27 26.24
C PHE A 117 -3.85 -50.02 27.53
N HIS A 118 -4.73 -50.90 28.02
CA HIS A 118 -4.47 -51.72 29.21
C HIS A 118 -3.32 -52.73 29.00
N HIS A 119 -3.15 -53.27 27.80
CA HIS A 119 -2.00 -54.12 27.47
C HIS A 119 -0.69 -53.31 27.41
N GLU A 120 -0.73 -52.12 26.80
CA GLU A 120 0.41 -51.22 26.70
C GLU A 120 0.88 -50.68 28.05
N VAL A 121 -0.03 -50.25 28.92
CA VAL A 121 0.32 -49.83 30.29
C VAL A 121 1.02 -50.98 31.05
N LYS A 122 0.48 -52.22 30.99
CA LYS A 122 1.13 -53.42 31.57
C LYS A 122 2.51 -53.71 30.98
N ALA A 123 2.70 -53.51 29.68
CA ALA A 123 3.99 -53.70 29.02
C ALA A 123 5.00 -52.60 29.41
N SER A 124 4.53 -51.37 29.63
CA SER A 124 5.36 -50.23 30.03
C SER A 124 5.98 -50.41 31.43
N GLN A 125 5.24 -51.01 32.37
CA GLN A 125 5.67 -51.31 33.74
C GLN A 125 6.85 -52.30 33.85
N GLN A 126 7.26 -52.93 32.74
CA GLN A 126 8.36 -53.90 32.68
C GLN A 126 9.63 -53.36 31.98
N GLN A 127 9.70 -52.04 31.75
CA GLN A 127 10.83 -51.39 31.07
C GLN A 127 11.60 -50.48 32.04
N ASP A 128 12.94 -50.50 31.96
CA ASP A 128 13.82 -49.75 32.87
C ASP A 128 13.82 -48.22 32.62
N GLU A 129 13.43 -47.77 31.42
CA GLU A 129 13.40 -46.37 31.01
C GLU A 129 12.35 -46.15 29.89
N LEU A 130 11.52 -45.10 30.00
CA LEU A 130 10.56 -44.70 28.95
C LEU A 130 10.93 -43.32 28.38
N ASN A 131 10.95 -43.20 27.05
CA ASN A 131 11.25 -41.97 26.31
C ASN A 131 10.11 -41.53 25.36
N PHE A 132 8.89 -41.96 25.67
CA PHE A 132 7.67 -41.61 24.95
C PHE A 132 6.53 -41.33 25.93
N ARG A 133 5.51 -40.62 25.46
CA ARG A 133 4.21 -40.49 26.12
C ARG A 133 3.09 -41.04 25.23
N TYR A 134 1.99 -41.47 25.83
CA TYR A 134 0.84 -41.94 25.07
C TYR A 134 0.04 -40.74 24.55
N GLN A 135 -0.54 -40.88 23.35
CA GLN A 135 -1.43 -39.88 22.76
C GLN A 135 -2.59 -40.57 22.05
N LEU A 136 -3.80 -40.03 22.24
CA LEU A 136 -5.04 -40.49 21.60
C LEU A 136 -5.96 -39.30 21.30
N THR A 137 -6.86 -39.44 20.32
CA THR A 137 -7.78 -38.36 19.90
C THR A 137 -9.24 -38.77 20.12
N ARG A 138 -9.93 -38.00 20.98
CA ARG A 138 -11.32 -38.21 21.44
C ARG A 138 -12.00 -36.87 21.67
N LYS A 139 -13.33 -36.83 21.60
CA LYS A 139 -14.12 -35.73 22.19
C LYS A 139 -14.35 -35.99 23.67
N LEU A 140 -14.53 -34.93 24.46
CA LEU A 140 -15.12 -35.04 25.80
C LEU A 140 -16.65 -35.07 25.68
N TYR A 141 -17.32 -35.74 26.60
CA TYR A 141 -18.77 -35.97 26.58
C TYR A 141 -19.56 -34.66 26.53
N SER A 142 -19.20 -33.70 27.38
CA SER A 142 -19.80 -32.35 27.39
C SER A 142 -19.47 -31.47 26.18
N LEU A 143 -18.63 -31.95 25.25
CA LEU A 143 -18.13 -31.21 24.09
C LEU A 143 -18.35 -31.97 22.75
N GLN A 144 -19.17 -33.03 22.72
CA GLN A 144 -19.37 -33.87 21.53
C GLN A 144 -19.89 -33.08 20.31
N ASP A 145 -20.81 -32.13 20.54
CA ASP A 145 -21.41 -31.25 19.52
C ASP A 145 -20.46 -30.14 19.02
N HIS A 146 -19.29 -29.95 19.63
CA HIS A 146 -18.36 -28.90 19.21
C HIS A 146 -17.50 -29.30 18.01
N GLN A 147 -17.20 -28.30 17.18
CA GLN A 147 -16.31 -28.43 16.03
C GLN A 147 -14.85 -28.60 16.47
N THR A 148 -14.10 -29.36 15.68
CA THR A 148 -12.74 -29.83 16.01
C THR A 148 -11.62 -28.97 15.43
N ASN A 149 -11.95 -28.03 14.53
CA ASN A 149 -11.01 -27.04 14.00
C ASN A 149 -10.85 -25.85 14.98
N GLN A 150 -10.09 -26.03 16.05
CA GLN A 150 -9.70 -24.94 16.98
C GLN A 150 -8.35 -24.31 16.59
N GLU A 151 -8.08 -23.07 17.02
CA GLU A 151 -6.80 -22.36 16.74
C GLU A 151 -5.60 -22.91 17.55
N ARG A 152 -5.87 -23.71 18.59
CA ARG A 152 -4.91 -24.51 19.37
C ARG A 152 -5.55 -25.86 19.68
N ASP A 153 -4.75 -26.92 19.74
CA ASP A 153 -5.24 -28.22 20.24
C ASP A 153 -5.61 -28.10 21.73
N PHE A 154 -6.84 -28.43 22.13
CA PHE A 154 -7.14 -28.68 23.54
C PHE A 154 -6.62 -30.07 23.94
N VAL A 155 -5.76 -30.13 24.96
CA VAL A 155 -5.15 -31.38 25.44
C VAL A 155 -5.42 -31.57 26.93
N LEU A 156 -6.13 -32.64 27.25
CA LEU A 156 -6.32 -33.13 28.62
C LEU A 156 -5.20 -34.12 28.95
N VAL A 157 -4.43 -33.89 30.01
CA VAL A 157 -3.28 -34.74 30.39
C VAL A 157 -3.57 -35.50 31.69
N ASP A 158 -3.52 -36.82 31.62
CA ASP A 158 -3.43 -37.69 32.80
C ASP A 158 -1.98 -37.79 33.30
N THR A 159 -1.80 -37.79 34.63
CA THR A 159 -0.47 -37.76 35.27
C THR A 159 -0.23 -38.99 36.16
N PRO A 160 0.99 -39.58 36.13
CA PRO A 160 1.36 -40.59 37.12
C PRO A 160 1.47 -39.96 38.53
N ASP A 161 1.00 -40.64 39.57
CA ASP A 161 1.23 -40.20 40.95
C ASP A 161 2.68 -40.51 41.39
N ILE A 162 3.33 -39.50 41.96
CA ILE A 162 4.67 -39.52 42.58
C ILE A 162 4.82 -40.66 43.61
N HIS A 163 3.69 -41.13 44.18
CA HIS A 163 3.62 -42.17 45.21
C HIS A 163 2.92 -43.48 44.79
N GLU A 164 2.67 -43.70 43.50
CA GLU A 164 1.90 -44.87 43.01
C GLU A 164 2.75 -46.16 42.97
N MET A 165 4.08 -46.05 43.11
CA MET A 165 5.04 -47.11 42.77
C MET A 165 5.98 -47.55 43.90
N GLU A 166 5.60 -47.38 45.18
CA GLU A 166 6.34 -47.89 46.35
C GLU A 166 6.32 -49.43 46.43
N GLY A 167 7.08 -50.08 45.54
CA GLY A 167 7.14 -51.54 45.39
C GLY A 167 7.61 -52.02 44.01
N LEU A 168 7.62 -51.13 43.00
CA LEU A 168 8.19 -51.40 41.68
C LEU A 168 9.68 -51.03 41.64
N ASN A 169 10.41 -51.55 40.64
CA ASN A 169 11.86 -51.47 40.56
C ASN A 169 12.39 -50.13 39.98
N VAL A 170 11.71 -49.03 40.29
CA VAL A 170 11.77 -47.71 39.63
C VAL A 170 12.24 -46.64 40.63
N LYS A 171 12.96 -45.60 40.18
CA LYS A 171 13.37 -44.50 41.07
C LYS A 171 12.30 -43.41 41.15
N LYS A 172 12.07 -42.86 42.36
CA LYS A 172 11.24 -41.66 42.58
C LYS A 172 11.75 -40.46 41.75
N GLU A 173 13.05 -40.39 41.48
CA GLU A 173 13.71 -39.36 40.65
C GLU A 173 13.16 -39.32 39.21
N ASP A 174 12.96 -40.49 38.60
CA ASP A 174 12.54 -40.58 37.19
C ASP A 174 11.04 -40.21 37.05
N ILE A 175 10.21 -40.61 38.02
CA ILE A 175 8.78 -40.22 38.10
C ILE A 175 8.64 -38.71 38.36
N LEU A 176 9.45 -38.15 39.26
CA LEU A 176 9.49 -36.70 39.52
C LEU A 176 9.90 -35.90 38.27
N LYS A 177 10.82 -36.41 37.44
CA LYS A 177 11.15 -35.78 36.14
C LYS A 177 9.89 -35.71 35.26
N VAL A 178 9.22 -36.83 35.02
CA VAL A 178 8.01 -36.90 34.18
C VAL A 178 6.90 -35.98 34.72
N PHE A 179 6.68 -35.95 36.03
CA PHE A 179 5.72 -35.04 36.67
C PHE A 179 6.09 -33.56 36.42
N ASN A 180 7.35 -33.18 36.68
CA ASN A 180 7.82 -31.82 36.49
C ASN A 180 7.77 -31.37 35.02
N ASP A 181 8.06 -32.25 34.07
CA ASP A 181 7.97 -31.99 32.63
C ASP A 181 6.50 -31.72 32.21
N VAL A 182 5.51 -32.35 32.85
CA VAL A 182 4.09 -32.00 32.65
C VAL A 182 3.74 -30.65 33.29
N ILE A 183 4.12 -30.42 34.54
CA ILE A 183 3.79 -29.18 35.25
C ILE A 183 4.39 -27.95 34.52
N GLN A 184 5.59 -28.07 33.95
CA GLN A 184 6.17 -27.03 33.10
C GLN A 184 5.30 -26.68 31.87
N ARG A 185 4.75 -27.67 31.17
CA ARG A 185 3.88 -27.47 30.00
C ARG A 185 2.40 -27.20 30.34
N THR A 186 2.01 -27.20 31.61
CA THR A 186 0.61 -27.05 32.04
C THR A 186 0.15 -25.59 31.97
N ASP A 187 -1.02 -25.36 31.37
CA ASP A 187 -1.68 -24.04 31.30
C ASP A 187 -2.80 -23.90 32.35
N SER A 188 -3.44 -25.00 32.75
CA SER A 188 -4.37 -25.03 33.89
C SER A 188 -4.47 -26.41 34.54
N LEU A 189 -4.87 -26.44 35.82
CA LEU A 189 -4.71 -27.59 36.72
C LEU A 189 -6.04 -27.96 37.40
N VAL A 190 -6.42 -29.24 37.33
CA VAL A 190 -7.56 -29.82 38.07
C VAL A 190 -7.02 -30.84 39.07
N TYR A 191 -7.23 -30.59 40.37
CA TYR A 191 -6.66 -31.39 41.45
C TYR A 191 -7.73 -32.32 42.08
N ILE A 192 -7.53 -33.63 41.99
CA ILE A 192 -8.49 -34.65 42.46
C ILE A 192 -8.14 -35.08 43.90
N LEU A 193 -9.06 -34.88 44.83
CA LEU A 193 -8.99 -35.36 46.21
C LEU A 193 -9.95 -36.55 46.43
N ASN A 194 -9.53 -37.52 47.23
CA ASN A 194 -10.41 -38.56 47.76
C ASN A 194 -11.19 -38.03 48.98
N PHE A 195 -12.52 -38.05 48.96
CA PHE A 195 -13.38 -37.62 50.07
C PHE A 195 -13.05 -38.30 51.42
N GLN A 196 -12.64 -39.56 51.42
CA GLN A 196 -12.34 -40.31 52.66
C GLN A 196 -10.92 -40.04 53.18
N ASN A 197 -9.99 -39.63 52.31
CA ASN A 197 -8.54 -39.57 52.60
C ASN A 197 -7.88 -38.21 52.26
N TYR A 198 -8.66 -37.13 52.15
CA TYR A 198 -8.14 -35.82 51.69
C TYR A 198 -7.01 -35.25 52.55
N LYS A 199 -6.96 -35.56 53.85
CA LYS A 199 -5.92 -35.12 54.81
C LYS A 199 -4.59 -35.90 54.72
N SER A 200 -4.38 -36.73 53.70
CA SER A 200 -3.15 -37.53 53.50
C SER A 200 -1.92 -36.68 53.19
N ASP A 201 -0.78 -36.99 53.82
CA ASP A 201 0.52 -36.33 53.58
C ASP A 201 0.97 -36.42 52.10
N LYS A 202 0.56 -37.47 51.36
CA LYS A 202 0.81 -37.60 49.91
C LYS A 202 0.28 -36.37 49.13
N ASN A 203 -0.87 -35.82 49.55
CA ASN A 203 -1.47 -34.67 48.86
C ASN A 203 -0.62 -33.40 49.07
N LEU A 204 -0.05 -33.25 50.28
CA LEU A 204 0.86 -32.16 50.62
C LEU A 204 2.21 -32.27 49.91
N GLU A 205 2.77 -33.47 49.71
CA GLU A 205 3.97 -33.65 48.87
C GLU A 205 3.70 -33.19 47.41
N ILE A 206 2.62 -33.65 46.79
CA ILE A 206 2.27 -33.25 45.40
C ILE A 206 2.08 -31.73 45.28
N LEU A 207 1.38 -31.08 46.22
CA LEU A 207 1.18 -29.62 46.23
C LEU A 207 2.50 -28.85 46.39
N ASN A 208 3.46 -29.39 47.14
CA ASN A 208 4.80 -28.78 47.25
C ASN A 208 5.61 -28.95 45.96
N SER A 209 5.56 -30.12 45.29
CA SER A 209 6.22 -30.29 43.99
C SER A 209 5.68 -29.35 42.91
N ILE A 210 4.35 -29.11 42.87
CA ILE A 210 3.76 -28.09 41.98
C ILE A 210 4.30 -26.69 42.34
N ARG A 211 4.34 -26.35 43.64
CA ARG A 211 4.82 -25.06 44.15
C ARG A 211 6.29 -24.78 43.83
N GLU A 212 7.14 -25.81 43.76
CA GLU A 212 8.55 -25.67 43.39
C GLU A 212 8.78 -25.42 41.88
N VAL A 213 7.89 -25.92 41.03
CA VAL A 213 8.04 -25.84 39.56
C VAL A 213 7.22 -24.70 38.93
N ARG A 214 5.96 -24.53 39.33
CA ARG A 214 4.99 -23.56 38.82
C ARG A 214 4.06 -23.07 39.95
N PRO A 215 4.53 -22.21 40.86
CA PRO A 215 3.72 -21.73 41.98
C PRO A 215 2.49 -20.92 41.53
N ASP A 216 2.51 -20.35 40.32
CA ASP A 216 1.40 -19.63 39.70
C ASP A 216 0.15 -20.48 39.47
N LEU A 217 0.31 -21.80 39.24
CA LEU A 217 -0.81 -22.74 39.10
C LEU A 217 -1.58 -22.97 40.40
N LEU A 218 -1.08 -22.49 41.55
CA LEU A 218 -1.73 -22.59 42.86
C LEU A 218 -2.47 -21.30 43.27
N ASN A 219 -2.47 -20.26 42.43
CA ASN A 219 -3.11 -18.97 42.74
C ASN A 219 -4.65 -19.05 42.80
N HIS A 220 -5.26 -19.92 41.99
CA HIS A 220 -6.70 -20.20 41.96
C HIS A 220 -6.91 -21.70 41.72
N LEU A 221 -6.74 -22.55 42.74
CA LEU A 221 -6.71 -24.00 42.52
C LEU A 221 -8.12 -24.58 42.32
N THR A 222 -8.34 -25.23 41.18
CA THR A 222 -9.57 -25.99 40.95
C THR A 222 -9.45 -27.39 41.57
N VAL A 223 -10.31 -27.70 42.54
CA VAL A 223 -10.24 -28.96 43.31
C VAL A 223 -11.53 -29.75 43.19
N VAL A 224 -11.41 -31.00 42.77
CA VAL A 224 -12.50 -31.96 42.62
C VAL A 224 -12.45 -32.94 43.80
N VAL A 225 -13.47 -32.91 44.65
CA VAL A 225 -13.59 -33.81 45.81
C VAL A 225 -14.40 -35.03 45.36
N ASN A 226 -13.69 -36.08 44.94
CA ASN A 226 -14.24 -37.29 44.34
C ASN A 226 -14.61 -38.35 45.41
N GLN A 227 -15.40 -39.34 45.01
CA GLN A 227 -15.90 -40.44 45.84
C GLN A 227 -16.90 -40.03 46.94
N ILE A 228 -17.67 -38.95 46.72
CA ILE A 228 -18.74 -38.55 47.65
C ILE A 228 -19.86 -39.60 47.79
N ASP A 229 -19.97 -40.52 46.83
CA ASP A 229 -20.83 -41.71 46.88
C ASP A 229 -20.53 -42.65 48.05
N ARG A 230 -19.33 -42.54 48.64
CA ARG A 230 -18.92 -43.29 49.84
C ARG A 230 -19.28 -42.59 51.15
N MET A 231 -19.91 -41.42 51.10
CA MET A 231 -20.33 -40.69 52.30
C MET A 231 -21.44 -41.44 53.04
N THR A 232 -21.22 -41.69 54.32
CA THR A 232 -22.16 -42.39 55.21
C THR A 232 -22.99 -41.39 56.03
N PRO A 233 -24.10 -41.81 56.66
CA PRO A 233 -24.84 -40.98 57.60
C PRO A 233 -24.03 -40.57 58.85
N GLU A 234 -22.88 -41.19 59.12
CA GLU A 234 -21.99 -40.85 60.23
C GLU A 234 -21.05 -39.69 59.89
N ASP A 235 -20.82 -39.40 58.60
CA ASP A 235 -19.98 -38.31 58.11
C ASP A 235 -20.66 -36.92 58.14
N GLY A 236 -21.93 -36.85 58.53
CA GLY A 236 -22.68 -35.60 58.72
C GLY A 236 -23.28 -35.02 57.44
N HIS A 237 -23.15 -33.72 57.21
CA HIS A 237 -23.64 -33.04 56.00
C HIS A 237 -22.48 -32.61 55.09
N LEU A 238 -22.65 -32.80 53.78
CA LEU A 238 -21.60 -32.54 52.78
C LEU A 238 -20.99 -31.12 52.85
N PRO A 239 -21.74 -30.02 53.09
CA PRO A 239 -21.15 -28.68 53.24
C PRO A 239 -20.16 -28.57 54.41
N ASP A 240 -20.41 -29.28 55.52
CA ASP A 240 -19.50 -29.26 56.68
C ASP A 240 -18.19 -29.97 56.36
N GLN A 241 -18.25 -31.10 55.64
CA GLN A 241 -17.05 -31.81 55.17
C GLN A 241 -16.28 -31.01 54.11
N LEU A 242 -16.97 -30.29 53.21
CA LEU A 242 -16.31 -29.41 52.24
C LEU A 242 -15.63 -28.21 52.91
N ASN A 243 -16.19 -27.65 53.98
CA ASN A 243 -15.49 -26.67 54.81
C ASN A 243 -14.21 -27.27 55.43
N ASP A 244 -14.26 -28.54 55.85
CA ASP A 244 -13.10 -29.22 56.46
C ASP A 244 -12.00 -29.59 55.44
N VAL A 245 -12.38 -29.86 54.18
CA VAL A 245 -11.46 -29.94 53.03
C VAL A 245 -10.84 -28.56 52.73
N SER A 246 -11.65 -27.50 52.69
CA SER A 246 -11.20 -26.12 52.46
C SER A 246 -10.18 -25.68 53.52
N ASN A 247 -10.46 -25.94 54.80
CA ASN A 247 -9.56 -25.66 55.92
C ASN A 247 -8.20 -26.39 55.76
N ALA A 248 -8.20 -27.62 55.24
CA ALA A 248 -6.95 -28.35 54.99
C ALA A 248 -6.12 -27.69 53.88
N LEU A 249 -6.72 -27.34 52.74
CA LEU A 249 -6.05 -26.65 51.63
C LEU A 249 -5.46 -25.29 52.05
N ILE A 250 -6.22 -24.49 52.82
CA ILE A 250 -5.75 -23.22 53.39
C ILE A 250 -4.52 -23.46 54.28
N SER A 251 -4.57 -24.48 55.15
CA SER A 251 -3.44 -24.84 56.02
C SER A 251 -2.19 -25.30 55.27
N TRP A 252 -2.36 -25.80 54.05
CA TRP A 252 -1.29 -26.24 53.14
C TRP A 252 -0.78 -25.13 52.21
N GLY A 253 -1.29 -23.89 52.37
CA GLY A 253 -0.88 -22.73 51.58
C GLY A 253 -1.55 -22.64 50.20
N VAL A 254 -2.79 -23.13 50.08
CA VAL A 254 -3.68 -22.87 48.94
C VAL A 254 -4.92 -22.12 49.48
N PRO A 255 -4.84 -20.78 49.63
CA PRO A 255 -5.89 -19.98 50.29
C PRO A 255 -7.08 -19.67 49.37
N ASP A 256 -6.91 -19.82 48.05
CA ASP A 256 -7.86 -19.44 47.01
C ASP A 256 -8.05 -20.66 46.09
N HIS A 257 -9.23 -21.27 46.19
CA HIS A 257 -9.56 -22.54 45.56
C HIS A 257 -11.08 -22.71 45.44
N THR A 258 -11.52 -23.51 44.47
CA THR A 258 -12.94 -23.85 44.27
C THR A 258 -13.12 -25.36 44.44
N LEU A 259 -14.09 -25.77 45.27
CA LEU A 259 -14.38 -27.18 45.56
C LEU A 259 -15.59 -27.68 44.77
N TYR A 260 -15.41 -28.78 44.03
CA TYR A 260 -16.47 -29.47 43.31
C TYR A 260 -16.65 -30.90 43.86
N PRO A 261 -17.71 -31.18 44.65
CA PRO A 261 -18.01 -32.53 45.11
C PRO A 261 -18.54 -33.38 43.94
N ILE A 262 -17.90 -34.52 43.65
CA ILE A 262 -18.37 -35.45 42.61
C ILE A 262 -18.33 -36.93 43.02
N SER A 263 -19.09 -37.72 42.27
CA SER A 263 -18.93 -39.17 42.16
C SER A 263 -18.60 -39.53 40.71
N ALA A 264 -17.32 -39.66 40.39
CA ALA A 264 -16.87 -40.04 39.04
C ALA A 264 -17.45 -41.39 38.59
N ILE A 265 -17.67 -42.33 39.52
CA ILE A 265 -18.24 -43.66 39.22
C ILE A 265 -19.72 -43.59 38.81
N LYS A 266 -20.53 -42.73 39.45
CA LYS A 266 -21.92 -42.47 39.00
C LYS A 266 -21.96 -41.81 37.62
N ALA A 267 -21.06 -40.84 37.39
CA ALA A 267 -20.96 -40.13 36.11
C ALA A 267 -20.60 -41.07 34.94
N LEU A 268 -19.56 -41.89 35.10
CA LEU A 268 -19.18 -42.91 34.12
C LEU A 268 -20.32 -43.90 33.92
N GLY A 269 -20.94 -44.40 35.01
CA GLY A 269 -22.07 -45.32 34.95
C GLY A 269 -23.23 -44.82 34.10
N ALA A 270 -23.66 -43.57 34.30
CA ALA A 270 -24.72 -42.94 33.50
C ALA A 270 -24.37 -42.89 32.00
N ARG A 271 -23.13 -42.55 31.65
CA ARG A 271 -22.66 -42.42 30.26
C ARG A 271 -22.53 -43.78 29.58
N LEU A 272 -22.15 -44.83 30.32
CA LEU A 272 -22.16 -46.21 29.84
C LEU A 272 -23.60 -46.75 29.61
N ILE A 273 -24.59 -46.25 30.36
CA ILE A 273 -26.03 -46.54 30.12
C ILE A 273 -26.53 -45.80 28.87
N GLU A 274 -26.32 -44.47 28.80
CA GLU A 274 -26.74 -43.62 27.67
C GLU A 274 -26.18 -44.10 26.32
N SER A 275 -24.90 -44.50 26.29
CA SER A 275 -24.23 -45.05 25.11
C SER A 275 -24.53 -46.52 24.82
N GLN A 276 -25.27 -47.22 25.68
CA GLN A 276 -25.50 -48.66 25.64
C GLN A 276 -24.19 -49.49 25.57
N SER A 277 -23.15 -49.01 26.23
CA SER A 277 -21.80 -49.58 26.15
C SER A 277 -21.74 -51.00 26.74
N PRO A 278 -21.08 -51.97 26.08
CA PRO A 278 -20.90 -53.33 26.62
C PRO A 278 -20.06 -53.35 27.90
N GLN A 279 -19.32 -52.27 28.21
CA GLN A 279 -18.56 -52.10 29.46
C GLN A 279 -19.47 -51.88 30.69
N LEU A 280 -20.76 -51.56 30.51
CA LEU A 280 -21.69 -51.41 31.63
C LEU A 280 -21.77 -52.67 32.51
N ALA A 281 -21.55 -53.85 31.91
CA ALA A 281 -21.57 -55.13 32.60
C ALA A 281 -20.49 -55.30 33.69
N SER A 282 -19.33 -54.65 33.58
CA SER A 282 -18.31 -54.64 34.65
C SER A 282 -18.64 -53.65 35.77
N HIS A 283 -19.45 -52.64 35.47
CA HIS A 283 -19.82 -51.55 36.38
C HIS A 283 -21.13 -51.82 37.15
N ALA A 284 -22.01 -52.67 36.63
CA ALA A 284 -23.36 -52.90 37.16
C ALA A 284 -23.42 -53.18 38.68
N GLN A 285 -22.54 -54.06 39.21
CA GLN A 285 -22.50 -54.37 40.65
C GLN A 285 -22.06 -53.18 41.53
N THR A 286 -21.25 -52.29 40.98
CA THR A 286 -20.79 -51.06 41.66
C THR A 286 -21.85 -49.97 41.63
N LEU A 287 -22.72 -49.97 40.62
CA LEU A 287 -23.81 -49.00 40.44
C LEU A 287 -25.10 -49.41 41.15
N GLU A 288 -25.37 -50.71 41.30
CA GLU A 288 -26.56 -51.27 41.94
C GLU A 288 -26.92 -50.63 43.31
N PRO A 289 -25.98 -50.32 44.21
CA PRO A 289 -26.28 -49.68 45.50
C PRO A 289 -26.81 -48.24 45.39
N PHE A 290 -26.60 -47.57 44.26
CA PHE A 290 -27.02 -46.18 44.03
C PHE A 290 -28.41 -46.06 43.38
N LEU A 291 -28.99 -47.18 42.93
CA LEU A 291 -30.30 -47.19 42.28
C LEU A 291 -31.43 -47.04 43.33
N PRO A 292 -32.37 -46.09 43.15
CA PRO A 292 -33.54 -45.93 44.02
C PRO A 292 -34.33 -47.22 44.21
N GLU A 293 -34.76 -47.46 45.45
CA GLU A 293 -35.78 -48.46 45.74
C GLU A 293 -37.13 -48.00 45.19
N VAL A 294 -37.84 -48.91 44.51
CA VAL A 294 -39.21 -48.71 44.01
C VAL A 294 -40.09 -49.88 44.43
N ASP A 295 -41.37 -49.62 44.70
CA ASP A 295 -42.32 -50.67 45.06
C ASP A 295 -42.85 -51.36 43.79
N GLU A 296 -42.33 -52.55 43.48
CA GLU A 296 -42.81 -53.42 42.40
C GLU A 296 -43.92 -54.36 42.91
N GLU A 297 -44.97 -54.58 42.11
CA GLU A 297 -46.05 -55.52 42.47
C GLU A 297 -45.77 -56.93 41.91
N VAL A 298 -45.06 -57.75 42.69
CA VAL A 298 -44.73 -59.14 42.34
C VAL A 298 -45.75 -60.10 42.97
N GLU A 299 -46.44 -60.88 42.14
CA GLU A 299 -47.52 -61.82 42.55
C GLU A 299 -48.61 -61.21 43.46
N GLY A 300 -48.93 -59.93 43.28
CA GLY A 300 -49.93 -59.23 44.11
C GLY A 300 -49.42 -58.81 45.49
N LYS A 301 -48.09 -58.65 45.64
CA LYS A 301 -47.45 -58.04 46.81
C LYS A 301 -46.53 -56.91 46.35
N LEU A 302 -46.60 -55.78 47.05
CA LEU A 302 -45.58 -54.75 46.96
C LEU A 302 -44.28 -55.29 47.56
N VAL A 303 -43.25 -55.37 46.73
CA VAL A 303 -41.87 -55.75 47.07
C VAL A 303 -40.99 -54.57 46.67
N LYS A 304 -40.01 -54.22 47.51
CA LYS A 304 -39.01 -53.22 47.13
C LYS A 304 -38.04 -53.83 46.11
N GLY A 305 -38.25 -53.49 44.84
CA GLY A 305 -37.26 -53.61 43.79
C GLY A 305 -36.35 -52.38 43.79
N ARG A 306 -35.53 -52.26 42.76
CA ARG A 306 -34.82 -51.03 42.37
C ARG A 306 -35.19 -50.70 40.93
N ILE A 307 -35.03 -49.45 40.51
CA ILE A 307 -35.19 -49.11 39.09
C ILE A 307 -34.22 -49.96 38.24
N ALA A 308 -34.61 -50.24 36.99
CA ALA A 308 -33.71 -50.87 36.04
C ALA A 308 -32.45 -50.02 35.85
N LEU A 309 -31.29 -50.66 35.66
CA LEU A 309 -30.02 -49.93 35.48
C LEU A 309 -30.08 -49.07 34.22
N GLU A 310 -30.81 -49.56 33.21
CA GLU A 310 -31.11 -48.92 31.94
C GLU A 310 -31.92 -47.63 32.08
N ASP A 311 -32.78 -47.52 33.11
CA ASP A 311 -33.62 -46.34 33.38
C ASP A 311 -32.94 -45.32 34.33
N ALA A 312 -31.70 -45.58 34.77
CA ALA A 312 -31.07 -44.86 35.88
C ALA A 312 -30.19 -43.66 35.49
N ALA A 313 -29.89 -43.48 34.20
CA ALA A 313 -28.85 -42.57 33.71
C ALA A 313 -29.02 -41.11 34.18
N ASP A 314 -30.16 -40.47 33.89
CA ASP A 314 -30.47 -39.08 34.28
C ASP A 314 -30.21 -38.81 35.77
N LEU A 315 -30.58 -39.77 36.63
CA LEU A 315 -30.43 -39.65 38.07
C LEU A 315 -28.96 -39.83 38.49
N LEU A 316 -28.30 -40.87 38.00
CA LEU A 316 -26.88 -41.13 38.30
C LEU A 316 -26.00 -39.96 37.84
N LEU A 317 -26.27 -39.41 36.65
CA LEU A 317 -25.56 -38.25 36.11
C LEU A 317 -25.78 -36.99 36.96
N LYS A 318 -27.03 -36.72 37.37
CA LYS A 318 -27.37 -35.58 38.23
C LYS A 318 -26.76 -35.71 39.63
N ASP A 319 -26.86 -36.89 40.25
CA ASP A 319 -26.30 -37.19 41.57
C ASP A 319 -24.76 -37.32 41.57
N SER A 320 -24.13 -37.36 40.38
CA SER A 320 -22.67 -37.41 40.25
C SER A 320 -21.98 -36.07 40.48
N GLY A 321 -22.68 -34.95 40.35
CA GLY A 321 -22.10 -33.60 40.37
C GLY A 321 -21.23 -33.22 39.15
N ILE A 322 -20.92 -34.16 38.24
CA ILE A 322 -19.95 -33.91 37.15
C ILE A 322 -20.39 -32.80 36.19
N LEU A 323 -21.70 -32.66 35.97
CA LEU A 323 -22.26 -31.61 35.11
C LEU A 323 -21.88 -30.21 35.58
N GLN A 324 -21.63 -30.00 36.87
CA GLN A 324 -21.14 -28.72 37.36
C GLN A 324 -19.64 -28.54 37.09
N VAL A 325 -18.82 -29.59 37.22
CA VAL A 325 -17.41 -29.57 36.79
C VAL A 325 -17.30 -29.29 35.29
N GLU A 326 -18.17 -29.87 34.48
CA GLU A 326 -18.18 -29.62 33.04
C GLU A 326 -18.63 -28.20 32.70
N LYS A 327 -19.73 -27.73 33.29
CA LYS A 327 -20.28 -26.39 33.05
C LYS A 327 -19.41 -25.26 33.61
N ASP A 328 -18.75 -25.46 34.74
CA ASP A 328 -18.03 -24.40 35.47
C ASP A 328 -16.49 -24.51 35.30
N ILE A 329 -15.96 -25.62 34.75
CA ILE A 329 -14.53 -25.80 34.43
C ILE A 329 -14.31 -26.21 32.96
N ILE A 330 -14.80 -27.38 32.51
CA ILE A 330 -14.38 -27.95 31.21
C ILE A 330 -14.83 -27.08 30.03
N THR A 331 -16.13 -26.79 29.94
CA THR A 331 -16.71 -25.94 28.89
C THR A 331 -16.18 -24.50 28.99
N PRO A 332 -16.07 -23.87 30.18
CA PRO A 332 -15.37 -22.60 30.33
C PRO A 332 -13.94 -22.64 29.83
N VAL A 333 -13.07 -23.55 30.27
CA VAL A 333 -11.66 -23.61 29.83
C VAL A 333 -11.57 -23.81 28.31
N PHE A 334 -12.37 -24.71 27.74
CA PHE A 334 -12.43 -24.97 26.30
C PHE A 334 -12.79 -23.71 25.47
N HIS A 335 -13.65 -22.82 26.00
CA HIS A 335 -14.01 -21.54 25.35
C HIS A 335 -13.13 -20.36 25.78
N HIS A 336 -12.58 -20.36 27.00
CA HIS A 336 -11.73 -19.29 27.57
C HIS A 336 -10.32 -19.23 26.94
N ILE A 337 -9.92 -20.31 26.26
CA ILE A 337 -8.82 -20.32 25.27
C ILE A 337 -8.99 -19.20 24.23
N SER A 338 -10.21 -18.71 24.00
CA SER A 338 -10.48 -17.54 23.18
C SER A 338 -10.61 -16.24 23.99
N GLU A 339 -11.63 -16.06 24.83
CA GLU A 339 -11.99 -14.71 25.33
C GLU A 339 -11.01 -14.11 26.35
N LYS A 340 -10.69 -14.84 27.43
CA LYS A 340 -9.79 -14.32 28.48
C LYS A 340 -8.35 -14.20 27.98
N ASP A 341 -7.90 -15.15 27.17
CA ASP A 341 -6.62 -15.06 26.45
C ASP A 341 -6.61 -13.84 25.50
N GLN A 342 -7.70 -13.54 24.81
CA GLN A 342 -7.80 -12.33 23.98
C GLN A 342 -7.73 -11.04 24.79
N GLU A 343 -8.36 -10.94 25.96
CA GLU A 343 -8.24 -9.73 26.80
C GLU A 343 -6.81 -9.54 27.31
N ILE A 344 -6.17 -10.61 27.81
CA ILE A 344 -4.77 -10.58 28.26
C ILE A 344 -3.83 -10.21 27.09
N MET A 345 -4.06 -10.76 25.90
CA MET A 345 -3.27 -10.46 24.70
C MET A 345 -3.53 -9.04 24.16
N LYS A 346 -4.77 -8.53 24.17
CA LYS A 346 -5.10 -7.13 23.82
C LYS A 346 -4.40 -6.15 24.77
N SER A 347 -4.46 -6.40 26.07
CA SER A 347 -3.78 -5.57 27.09
C SER A 347 -2.25 -5.62 26.92
N SER A 348 -1.69 -6.82 26.71
CA SER A 348 -0.25 -6.99 26.48
C SER A 348 0.21 -6.32 25.19
N LEU A 349 -0.58 -6.40 24.11
CA LEU A 349 -0.35 -5.71 22.84
C LEU A 349 -0.37 -4.20 23.04
N GLN A 350 -1.40 -3.68 23.72
CA GLN A 350 -1.51 -2.24 23.98
C GLN A 350 -0.29 -1.74 24.75
N THR A 351 0.11 -2.37 25.86
CA THR A 351 1.29 -1.92 26.61
C THR A 351 2.60 -2.14 25.84
N GLY A 352 2.68 -3.15 24.97
CA GLY A 352 3.84 -3.32 24.07
C GLY A 352 3.93 -2.24 22.99
N VAL A 353 2.81 -1.70 22.53
CA VAL A 353 2.75 -0.58 21.59
C VAL A 353 2.95 0.76 22.32
N GLU A 354 2.48 0.92 23.54
CA GLU A 354 2.79 2.06 24.42
C GLU A 354 4.31 2.13 24.69
N GLU A 355 4.96 1.01 25.05
CA GLU A 355 6.41 0.94 25.26
C GLU A 355 7.22 1.30 24.00
N VAL A 356 6.78 0.88 22.81
CA VAL A 356 7.41 1.29 21.54
C VAL A 356 7.13 2.76 21.21
N SER A 357 5.90 3.23 21.45
CA SER A 357 5.48 4.60 21.20
C SER A 357 6.28 5.60 22.02
N ASP A 358 6.47 5.35 23.32
CA ASP A 358 7.25 6.22 24.20
C ASP A 358 8.71 6.36 23.73
N GLN A 359 9.34 5.26 23.29
CA GLN A 359 10.70 5.26 22.72
C GLN A 359 10.80 6.10 21.43
N VAL A 360 9.83 5.99 20.52
CA VAL A 360 9.81 6.81 19.29
C VAL A 360 9.57 8.29 19.61
N ASN A 361 8.65 8.58 20.53
CA ASN A 361 8.36 9.95 20.96
C ASN A 361 9.58 10.63 21.61
N GLU A 362 10.40 9.91 22.39
CA GLU A 362 11.63 10.49 22.96
C GLU A 362 12.63 10.93 21.86
N GLU A 363 12.85 10.11 20.82
CA GLU A 363 13.69 10.49 19.68
C GLU A 363 13.07 11.61 18.83
N MET A 364 11.75 11.62 18.59
CA MET A 364 11.07 12.73 17.89
C MET A 364 11.21 14.06 18.63
N ASN A 365 11.13 14.07 19.96
CA ASN A 365 11.39 15.26 20.77
C ASN A 365 12.84 15.76 20.62
N GLN A 366 13.82 14.86 20.48
CA GLN A 366 15.20 15.24 20.19
C GLN A 366 15.37 15.83 18.78
N LEU A 367 14.63 15.34 17.77
CA LEU A 367 14.65 15.92 16.42
C LEU A 367 14.04 17.32 16.43
N GLN A 368 12.87 17.49 17.05
CA GLN A 368 12.24 18.80 17.20
C GLN A 368 13.15 19.80 17.92
N GLN A 369 13.86 19.40 19.00
CA GLN A 369 14.82 20.30 19.66
C GLN A 369 15.95 20.76 18.72
N LYS A 370 16.51 19.85 17.90
CA LYS A 370 17.57 20.17 16.93
C LYS A 370 17.07 21.13 15.86
N MET A 371 15.88 20.90 15.32
CA MET A 371 15.20 21.82 14.39
C MET A 371 14.98 23.18 15.05
N ASP A 372 14.51 23.20 16.29
CA ASP A 372 14.31 24.41 17.09
C ASP A 372 15.61 25.21 17.29
N GLU A 373 16.75 24.55 17.46
CA GLU A 373 18.07 25.19 17.57
C GLU A 373 18.52 25.76 16.22
N LYS A 374 18.33 25.02 15.11
CA LYS A 374 18.64 25.48 13.74
C LYS A 374 17.79 26.66 13.28
N HIS A 375 16.49 26.68 13.61
CA HIS A 375 15.64 27.85 13.35
C HIS A 375 16.13 29.11 14.11
N LYS A 376 16.74 28.96 15.29
CA LYS A 376 17.35 30.08 16.03
C LYS A 376 18.67 30.55 15.37
N GLU A 377 19.45 29.65 14.76
CA GLU A 377 20.60 30.00 13.92
C GLU A 377 20.17 30.83 12.70
N ILE A 378 19.12 30.41 11.96
CA ILE A 378 18.55 31.18 10.84
C ILE A 378 18.07 32.56 11.30
N GLN A 379 17.27 32.66 12.36
CA GLN A 379 16.80 33.94 12.89
C GLN A 379 17.95 34.88 13.30
N HIS A 380 19.08 34.34 13.77
CA HIS A 380 20.28 35.12 14.05
C HIS A 380 20.90 35.67 12.75
N ILE A 381 21.10 34.80 11.76
CA ILE A 381 21.61 35.14 10.43
C ILE A 381 20.74 36.19 9.74
N GLU A 382 19.40 36.08 9.83
CA GLU A 382 18.47 37.08 9.33
C GLU A 382 18.59 38.43 10.07
N SER A 383 18.77 38.42 11.39
CA SER A 383 19.02 39.63 12.19
C SER A 383 20.30 40.33 11.75
N GLU A 384 21.37 39.59 11.43
CA GLU A 384 22.62 40.15 10.91
C GLU A 384 22.46 40.69 9.47
N LYS A 385 21.84 39.91 8.57
CA LYS A 385 21.44 40.36 7.22
C LYS A 385 20.60 41.63 7.28
N GLY A 386 19.71 41.79 8.26
CA GLY A 386 18.93 43.01 8.50
C GLY A 386 19.78 44.22 8.85
N LYS A 387 20.72 44.09 9.80
CA LYS A 387 21.67 45.15 10.18
C LYS A 387 22.56 45.57 8.99
N LEU A 388 23.04 44.60 8.22
CA LEU A 388 23.86 44.87 7.02
C LEU A 388 23.08 45.58 5.91
N LYS A 389 21.77 45.28 5.74
CA LYS A 389 20.89 46.03 4.83
C LYS A 389 20.69 47.49 5.28
N GLN A 390 20.38 47.72 6.55
CA GLN A 390 20.27 49.08 7.11
C GLN A 390 21.56 49.89 6.96
N LEU A 391 22.72 49.23 7.09
CA LEU A 391 24.02 49.85 6.86
C LEU A 391 24.19 50.31 5.39
N ILE A 392 23.72 49.53 4.40
CA ILE A 392 23.72 49.93 2.98
C ILE A 392 22.77 51.13 2.74
N GLU A 393 21.61 51.18 3.38
CA GLU A 393 20.69 52.32 3.32
C GLU A 393 21.36 53.60 3.85
N HIS A 394 22.06 53.50 5.00
CA HIS A 394 22.77 54.64 5.57
C HIS A 394 23.95 55.14 4.70
N HIS A 395 24.61 54.27 3.92
CA HIS A 395 25.59 54.70 2.92
C HIS A 395 24.96 55.58 1.82
N PHE A 396 23.70 55.32 1.46
CA PHE A 396 22.96 56.11 0.47
C PHE A 396 22.55 57.48 1.03
N ASP A 397 22.11 57.54 2.30
CA ASP A 397 21.80 58.79 3.00
C ASP A 397 23.00 59.72 3.10
N ILE A 398 24.17 59.23 3.54
CA ILE A 398 25.42 60.02 3.60
C ILE A 398 25.80 60.56 2.21
N GLN A 399 25.58 59.79 1.14
CA GLN A 399 25.83 60.23 -0.23
C GLN A 399 24.86 61.35 -0.68
N ILE A 400 23.63 61.37 -0.16
CA ILE A 400 22.64 62.45 -0.39
C ILE A 400 22.97 63.68 0.44
N GLU A 401 23.33 63.50 1.72
CA GLU A 401 23.73 64.60 2.61
C GLU A 401 24.94 65.34 2.05
N LEU A 402 26.01 64.64 1.69
CA LEU A 402 27.21 65.24 1.11
C LEU A 402 26.87 66.03 -0.18
N GLN A 403 26.01 65.52 -1.05
CA GLN A 403 25.57 66.25 -2.25
C GLN A 403 24.78 67.53 -1.89
N ASN A 404 23.93 67.49 -0.87
CA ASN A 404 23.16 68.65 -0.42
C ASN A 404 24.05 69.70 0.29
N VAL A 405 24.98 69.27 1.15
CA VAL A 405 25.99 70.13 1.79
C VAL A 405 26.88 70.79 0.75
N PHE A 406 27.41 70.03 -0.22
CA PHE A 406 28.20 70.57 -1.32
C PHE A 406 27.41 71.61 -2.12
N LYS A 407 26.17 71.29 -2.52
CA LYS A 407 25.26 72.19 -3.25
C LYS A 407 24.91 73.46 -2.46
N SER A 408 24.93 73.41 -1.13
CA SER A 408 24.77 74.57 -0.24
C SER A 408 26.05 75.43 -0.21
N GLU A 409 27.22 74.81 0.01
CA GLU A 409 28.48 75.53 0.14
C GLU A 409 28.94 76.16 -1.17
N ILE A 410 28.77 75.45 -2.30
CA ILE A 410 28.97 75.97 -3.65
C ILE A 410 28.13 77.23 -3.89
N LYS A 411 26.86 77.25 -3.44
CA LYS A 411 26.00 78.44 -3.58
C LYS A 411 26.51 79.62 -2.76
N LYS A 412 26.98 79.40 -1.52
CA LYS A 412 27.57 80.48 -0.71
C LYS A 412 28.82 81.06 -1.36
N TRP A 413 29.73 80.19 -1.79
CA TRP A 413 30.97 80.61 -2.47
C TRP A 413 30.71 81.32 -3.79
N ALA A 414 29.80 80.81 -4.63
CA ALA A 414 29.44 81.45 -5.90
C ALA A 414 28.65 82.76 -5.74
N ALA A 415 28.00 82.99 -4.59
CA ALA A 415 27.37 84.27 -4.26
C ALA A 415 28.35 85.30 -3.66
N ASN A 416 29.39 84.84 -2.96
CA ASN A 416 30.41 85.70 -2.35
C ASN A 416 31.56 86.03 -3.31
N GLU A 417 31.93 85.13 -4.22
CA GLU A 417 32.94 85.37 -5.25
C GLU A 417 32.34 86.23 -6.38
N ASN A 418 32.33 87.54 -6.13
CA ASN A 418 31.73 88.57 -6.97
C ASN A 418 32.56 88.80 -8.27
N LEU A 419 32.65 87.75 -9.10
CA LEU A 419 33.56 87.68 -10.24
C LEU A 419 32.93 88.25 -11.50
N THR A 420 33.16 89.55 -11.71
CA THR A 420 32.96 90.21 -13.00
C THR A 420 33.72 89.47 -14.10
N PRO A 421 33.14 89.27 -15.30
CA PRO A 421 33.88 88.80 -16.47
C PRO A 421 35.16 89.62 -16.66
N PHE A 422 36.26 88.96 -17.03
CA PHE A 422 37.48 89.68 -17.36
C PHE A 422 37.25 90.57 -18.59
N SER A 423 37.39 91.88 -18.39
CA SER A 423 37.34 92.92 -19.43
C SER A 423 38.64 93.72 -19.41
N LYS A 424 39.30 93.86 -20.55
CA LYS A 424 40.38 94.84 -20.76
C LYS A 424 39.78 96.04 -21.50
N GLU A 425 40.11 97.26 -21.11
CA GLU A 425 39.96 98.40 -22.01
C GLU A 425 40.99 98.23 -23.13
N ILE A 426 40.52 98.22 -24.38
CA ILE A 426 41.38 98.06 -25.55
C ILE A 426 42.34 99.24 -25.62
N GLU A 427 43.64 99.00 -25.69
CA GLU A 427 44.61 100.08 -25.73
C GLU A 427 44.48 100.86 -27.05
N PRO A 428 44.36 102.20 -26.98
CA PRO A 428 43.90 103.01 -28.10
C PRO A 428 44.82 102.87 -29.30
N PHE A 429 44.22 102.62 -30.47
CA PHE A 429 44.89 102.20 -31.71
C PHE A 429 46.27 102.87 -31.89
N PRO A 430 47.39 102.13 -31.68
CA PRO A 430 48.70 102.73 -31.42
C PRO A 430 49.37 103.28 -32.67
N TYR A 431 48.90 102.88 -33.86
CA TYR A 431 49.34 103.43 -35.12
C TYR A 431 48.72 104.82 -35.32
N ASN A 432 49.56 105.80 -35.69
CA ASN A 432 49.12 107.16 -35.96
C ASN A 432 47.97 107.16 -36.98
N LEU A 433 46.78 107.64 -36.58
CA LEU A 433 45.64 107.94 -37.46
C LEU A 433 45.90 109.16 -38.37
N ARG A 434 47.12 109.27 -38.89
CA ARG A 434 47.63 110.31 -39.78
C ARG A 434 48.03 109.69 -41.10
N VAL A 435 48.12 110.55 -42.12
CA VAL A 435 48.39 110.15 -43.50
C VAL A 435 49.79 109.52 -43.68
N ILE A 436 49.88 108.22 -43.45
CA ILE A 436 50.72 107.40 -44.32
C ILE A 436 50.05 107.50 -45.69
N ASN A 437 50.68 108.23 -46.60
CA ASN A 437 50.26 108.30 -47.99
C ASN A 437 50.77 107.04 -48.69
N PHE A 438 50.03 106.55 -49.68
CA PHE A 438 50.32 105.29 -50.35
C PHE A 438 50.26 105.43 -51.86
N ASP A 439 51.03 104.57 -52.53
CA ASP A 439 51.19 104.55 -53.98
C ASP A 439 49.97 103.90 -54.67
N THR A 440 49.32 102.94 -54.00
CA THR A 440 48.12 102.25 -54.50
C THR A 440 47.06 102.10 -53.40
N MET A 441 45.80 102.02 -53.81
CA MET A 441 44.68 101.75 -52.91
C MET A 441 44.81 100.38 -52.24
N GLU A 442 45.25 99.35 -52.96
CA GLU A 442 45.47 98.01 -52.39
C GLU A 442 46.57 98.01 -51.34
N SER A 443 47.72 98.67 -51.56
CA SER A 443 48.77 98.76 -50.54
C SER A 443 48.36 99.61 -49.33
N ALA A 444 47.50 100.62 -49.51
CA ALA A 444 46.91 101.37 -48.40
C ALA A 444 45.92 100.53 -47.58
N ILE A 445 45.05 99.78 -48.27
CA ILE A 445 44.06 98.90 -47.65
C ILE A 445 44.78 97.77 -46.94
N GLU A 446 45.65 97.02 -47.62
CA GLU A 446 46.42 95.90 -47.10
C GLU A 446 47.34 96.31 -45.93
N ALA A 447 48.00 97.47 -45.97
CA ALA A 447 48.79 97.95 -44.84
C ALA A 447 47.91 98.39 -43.66
N GLY A 448 46.75 99.02 -43.91
CA GLY A 448 45.77 99.32 -42.88
C GLY A 448 45.12 98.06 -42.29
N GLU A 449 44.89 97.05 -43.13
CA GLU A 449 44.30 95.74 -42.81
C GLU A 449 45.27 94.95 -41.95
N GLN A 450 46.54 94.86 -42.35
CA GLN A 450 47.58 94.23 -41.55
C GLN A 450 47.80 94.96 -40.23
N GLN A 451 47.75 96.29 -40.17
CA GLN A 451 47.85 97.03 -38.90
C GLN A 451 46.63 96.83 -37.99
N LEU A 452 45.42 96.88 -38.56
CA LEU A 452 44.17 96.67 -37.82
C LEU A 452 44.07 95.21 -37.34
N LYS A 453 44.28 94.24 -38.23
CA LYS A 453 44.33 92.81 -37.90
C LYS A 453 45.39 92.52 -36.86
N LYS A 454 46.60 93.05 -37.04
CA LYS A 454 47.69 92.86 -36.07
C LYS A 454 47.32 93.40 -34.70
N TRP A 455 46.75 94.61 -34.61
CA TRP A 455 46.32 95.17 -33.32
C TRP A 455 45.14 94.40 -32.72
N ILE A 456 44.15 93.97 -33.52
CA ILE A 456 43.06 93.09 -33.06
C ILE A 456 43.65 91.79 -32.49
N LEU A 457 44.62 91.16 -33.16
CA LEU A 457 45.31 89.96 -32.69
C LEU A 457 46.17 90.21 -31.44
N GLU A 458 46.99 91.27 -31.41
CA GLU A 458 47.83 91.60 -30.25
C GLU A 458 46.97 91.93 -29.02
N GLU A 459 45.89 92.69 -29.17
CA GLU A 459 44.94 92.98 -28.08
C GLU A 459 44.12 91.75 -27.68
N THR A 460 43.67 90.91 -28.62
CA THR A 460 42.92 89.68 -28.33
C THR A 460 43.81 88.62 -27.67
N GLU A 461 45.05 88.45 -28.13
CA GLU A 461 46.03 87.53 -27.55
C GLU A 461 46.47 88.04 -26.17
N GLN A 462 46.72 89.35 -26.01
CA GLN A 462 47.05 89.92 -24.70
C GLN A 462 45.86 89.84 -23.74
N PHE A 463 44.63 90.11 -24.20
CA PHE A 463 43.40 89.88 -23.46
C PHE A 463 43.30 88.41 -23.03
N LEU A 464 43.48 87.45 -23.94
CA LEU A 464 43.40 86.02 -23.64
C LEU A 464 44.50 85.56 -22.68
N ARG A 465 45.73 86.06 -22.81
CA ARG A 465 46.83 85.79 -21.87
C ARG A 465 46.57 86.37 -20.48
N GLN A 466 46.04 87.60 -20.40
CA GLN A 466 45.69 88.24 -19.12
C GLN A 466 44.44 87.61 -18.49
N ALA A 467 43.42 87.26 -19.28
CA ALA A 467 42.23 86.52 -18.85
C ALA A 467 42.63 85.13 -18.32
N HIS A 468 43.50 84.41 -19.05
CA HIS A 468 44.08 83.16 -18.59
C HIS A 468 44.77 83.36 -17.24
N GLN A 469 45.70 84.31 -17.10
CA GLN A 469 46.36 84.58 -15.80
C GLN A 469 45.34 84.96 -14.70
N HIS A 470 44.31 85.74 -15.03
CA HIS A 470 43.27 86.17 -14.11
C HIS A 470 42.46 84.99 -13.55
N TYR A 471 42.03 84.05 -14.40
CA TYR A 471 41.29 82.87 -13.97
C TYR A 471 42.20 81.78 -13.38
N HIS A 472 43.40 81.56 -13.93
CA HIS A 472 44.36 80.54 -13.48
C HIS A 472 44.78 80.75 -12.02
N VAL A 473 45.12 81.99 -11.62
CA VAL A 473 45.47 82.36 -10.22
C VAL A 473 44.26 82.26 -9.25
N ARG A 474 43.06 81.95 -9.76
CA ARG A 474 41.82 81.68 -8.99
C ARG A 474 41.36 80.22 -9.06
N ILE A 475 41.97 79.40 -9.92
CA ILE A 475 41.83 77.93 -9.97
C ILE A 475 42.96 77.25 -9.17
N GLN A 476 44.16 77.84 -9.15
CA GLN A 476 45.24 77.37 -8.29
C GLN A 476 44.89 77.57 -6.81
N SER A 477 44.90 76.49 -6.04
CA SER A 477 44.61 76.56 -4.62
C SER A 477 45.71 77.30 -3.87
N LYS A 478 45.30 78.12 -2.91
CA LYS A 478 46.20 78.82 -2.00
C LYS A 478 46.26 78.03 -0.70
N SER A 479 47.46 77.77 -0.20
CA SER A 479 47.74 76.98 1.01
C SER A 479 47.32 77.66 2.34
N SER A 480 46.30 78.52 2.29
CA SER A 480 45.66 79.21 3.40
C SER A 480 44.29 78.58 3.68
N GLU A 481 43.92 78.46 4.96
CA GLU A 481 42.76 77.68 5.47
C GLU A 481 41.36 78.15 4.99
N HIS A 482 41.26 79.17 4.12
CA HIS A 482 40.01 79.74 3.62
C HIS A 482 40.07 79.86 2.07
N ASP A 483 40.16 78.73 1.40
CA ASP A 483 40.07 78.59 -0.05
C ASP A 483 39.02 77.53 -0.39
N PHE A 484 38.24 77.78 -1.44
CA PHE A 484 37.15 76.90 -1.89
C PHE A 484 37.63 75.45 -2.09
N PHE A 485 38.78 75.26 -2.72
CA PHE A 485 39.33 73.92 -2.95
C PHE A 485 39.65 73.19 -1.63
N HIS A 486 40.11 73.92 -0.61
CA HIS A 486 40.38 73.37 0.71
C HIS A 486 39.10 73.05 1.48
N ASP A 487 38.10 73.94 1.47
CA ASP A 487 36.81 73.70 2.14
C ASP A 487 36.06 72.49 1.55
N MET A 488 35.99 72.37 0.21
CA MET A 488 35.35 71.22 -0.43
C MET A 488 36.08 69.90 -0.11
N ASN A 489 37.42 69.93 -0.04
CA ASN A 489 38.23 68.78 0.37
C ASN A 489 38.01 68.43 1.85
N ARG A 490 37.92 69.42 2.75
CA ARG A 490 37.63 69.20 4.18
C ARG A 490 36.25 68.59 4.38
N LEU A 491 35.23 69.09 3.67
CA LEU A 491 33.87 68.53 3.73
C LEU A 491 33.84 67.07 3.24
N ALA A 492 34.55 66.74 2.16
CA ALA A 492 34.69 65.35 1.70
C ALA A 492 35.33 64.44 2.77
N ALA A 493 36.45 64.89 3.35
CA ALA A 493 37.16 64.16 4.39
C ALA A 493 36.30 63.97 5.65
N MET A 494 35.56 65.00 6.08
CA MET A 494 34.65 64.91 7.23
C MET A 494 33.51 63.91 7.00
N SER A 495 32.89 63.87 5.82
CA SER A 495 31.85 62.89 5.51
C SER A 495 32.39 61.46 5.40
N LEU A 496 33.60 61.28 4.86
CA LEU A 496 34.29 59.98 4.85
C LEU A 496 34.68 59.53 6.27
N GLN A 497 35.13 60.44 7.14
CA GLN A 497 35.40 60.16 8.54
C GLN A 497 34.12 59.82 9.32
N HIS A 498 32.99 60.48 9.02
CA HIS A 498 31.70 60.11 9.62
C HIS A 498 31.28 58.71 9.19
N LEU A 499 31.38 58.38 7.90
CA LEU A 499 31.11 57.05 7.36
C LEU A 499 32.00 55.99 8.02
N ASN A 500 33.32 56.22 8.10
CA ASN A 500 34.26 55.31 8.76
C ASN A 500 33.95 55.15 10.25
N LYS A 501 33.56 56.22 10.96
CA LYS A 501 33.13 56.13 12.36
C LYS A 501 31.90 55.25 12.51
N THR A 502 30.87 55.46 11.70
CA THR A 502 29.65 54.64 11.76
C THR A 502 29.97 53.17 11.41
N LEU A 503 30.79 52.94 10.38
CA LEU A 503 31.28 51.60 10.02
C LEU A 503 32.01 50.92 11.20
N VAL A 504 32.92 51.61 11.89
CA VAL A 504 33.63 51.07 13.08
C VAL A 504 32.70 50.84 14.26
N GLU A 505 31.72 51.72 14.49
CA GLU A 505 30.73 51.52 15.56
C GLU A 505 29.86 50.28 15.31
N PHE A 506 29.53 49.96 14.05
CA PHE A 506 28.87 48.71 13.66
C PHE A 506 29.82 47.49 13.68
N THR A 507 31.06 47.60 13.17
CA THR A 507 31.99 46.45 13.08
C THR A 507 32.67 46.06 14.39
N ASN A 508 32.46 46.78 15.49
CA ASN A 508 32.84 46.30 16.83
C ASN A 508 32.24 44.93 17.20
N HIS A 509 31.18 44.50 16.50
CA HIS A 509 30.59 43.16 16.62
C HIS A 509 31.04 42.17 15.51
N LEU A 510 31.58 42.66 14.39
CA LEU A 510 31.95 41.85 13.21
C LEU A 510 33.48 41.81 13.03
N LYS A 511 34.11 40.72 13.46
CA LYS A 511 35.56 40.57 13.50
C LYS A 511 36.20 40.60 12.10
N GLY A 512 37.02 41.62 11.84
CA GLY A 512 38.10 41.55 10.84
C GLY A 512 38.04 42.58 9.72
N ILE A 513 36.92 43.26 9.51
CA ILE A 513 36.76 44.16 8.35
C ILE A 513 37.28 45.57 8.65
N ARG A 514 38.35 45.99 7.97
CA ARG A 514 38.84 47.38 7.95
C ARG A 514 38.31 48.09 6.72
N PHE A 515 37.39 49.02 6.90
CA PHE A 515 36.83 49.82 5.81
C PHE A 515 37.58 51.15 5.64
N ILE A 516 38.03 51.39 4.41
CA ILE A 516 38.53 52.67 3.84
C ILE A 516 39.74 53.29 4.56
N ASP A 517 40.83 53.51 3.81
CA ASP A 517 42.03 54.22 4.23
C ASP A 517 41.71 55.65 4.73
N GLU A 518 42.23 56.03 5.90
CA GLU A 518 42.03 57.37 6.50
C GLU A 518 42.61 58.51 5.64
N HIS A 519 43.45 58.18 4.65
CA HIS A 519 44.11 59.15 3.77
C HIS A 519 43.62 59.01 2.32
N VAL A 520 42.32 59.27 2.10
CA VAL A 520 41.76 59.42 0.74
C VAL A 520 42.50 60.54 0.01
N ASN A 521 43.21 60.16 -1.06
CA ASN A 521 44.05 61.06 -1.84
C ASN A 521 43.19 61.90 -2.81
N ILE A 522 42.67 63.02 -2.30
CA ILE A 522 41.75 63.91 -3.05
C ILE A 522 42.52 64.60 -4.20
N PRO A 523 42.03 64.58 -5.45
CA PRO A 523 42.77 65.08 -6.61
C PRO A 523 43.14 66.57 -6.50
N SER A 524 44.38 66.92 -6.86
CA SER A 524 44.85 68.31 -6.83
C SER A 524 44.15 69.19 -7.87
N PRO A 525 44.02 70.52 -7.62
CA PRO A 525 43.43 71.45 -8.58
C PRO A 525 44.15 71.47 -9.94
N GLU A 526 45.43 71.13 -9.98
CA GLU A 526 46.26 71.02 -11.19
C GLU A 526 45.67 70.02 -12.22
N MET A 527 44.92 69.02 -11.75
CA MET A 527 44.20 68.07 -12.63
C MET A 527 43.04 68.71 -13.40
N ILE A 528 42.77 70.00 -13.18
CA ILE A 528 41.73 70.81 -13.84
C ILE A 528 42.36 71.87 -14.77
N GLU A 529 43.67 72.12 -14.72
CA GLU A 529 44.34 73.08 -15.62
C GLU A 529 44.34 72.61 -17.11
N LYS A 530 44.08 71.32 -17.38
CA LYS A 530 44.12 70.72 -18.73
C LYS A 530 43.36 71.47 -19.84
N PRO A 531 42.13 72.02 -19.64
CA PRO A 531 41.42 72.76 -20.69
C PRO A 531 42.03 74.13 -21.01
N TYR A 532 42.82 74.71 -20.10
CA TYR A 532 43.38 76.07 -20.23
C TYR A 532 44.78 76.11 -20.85
N LYS A 533 45.35 74.97 -21.28
CA LYS A 533 46.63 74.97 -22.02
C LYS A 533 46.53 75.81 -23.29
N LEU A 534 47.58 76.59 -23.60
CA LEU A 534 47.64 77.52 -24.74
C LEU A 534 47.22 76.91 -26.10
N ALA A 535 47.42 75.61 -26.32
CA ALA A 535 47.01 74.94 -27.55
C ALA A 535 45.49 75.01 -27.86
N ASN A 536 44.64 75.25 -26.85
CA ASN A 536 43.21 75.51 -27.05
C ASN A 536 42.91 77.01 -27.30
N LEU A 537 43.82 77.90 -26.91
CA LEU A 537 43.71 79.35 -27.12
C LEU A 537 43.84 79.68 -28.61
N ASP A 538 44.74 79.00 -29.32
CA ASP A 538 44.93 79.11 -30.78
C ASP A 538 43.63 78.79 -31.54
N GLN A 539 42.86 77.80 -31.07
CA GLN A 539 41.56 77.45 -31.65
C GLN A 539 40.54 78.58 -31.45
N TYR A 540 40.50 79.23 -30.27
CA TYR A 540 39.62 80.38 -30.03
C TYR A 540 40.04 81.64 -30.81
N LEU A 541 41.35 81.90 -30.92
CA LEU A 541 41.89 82.98 -31.77
C LEU A 541 41.39 82.84 -33.21
N SER A 542 41.39 81.62 -33.76
CA SER A 542 40.92 81.37 -35.13
C SER A 542 39.42 81.62 -35.37
N TYR A 543 38.58 81.68 -34.32
CA TYR A 543 37.17 82.08 -34.45
C TYR A 543 37.01 83.61 -34.44
N VAL A 544 37.66 84.30 -33.49
CA VAL A 544 37.61 85.77 -33.42
C VAL A 544 38.29 86.42 -34.63
N GLU A 545 39.35 85.80 -35.18
CA GLU A 545 39.97 86.21 -36.45
C GLU A 545 39.01 86.27 -37.65
N VAL A 546 37.88 85.56 -37.61
CA VAL A 546 36.98 85.37 -38.75
C VAL A 546 35.75 86.28 -38.68
N GLU A 547 35.15 86.49 -37.50
CA GLU A 547 33.89 87.23 -37.39
C GLU A 547 34.11 88.76 -37.33
N THR A 548 34.80 89.28 -36.31
CA THR A 548 35.02 90.75 -36.15
C THR A 548 35.72 91.37 -37.35
N TYR A 549 36.75 90.69 -37.86
CA TYR A 549 37.60 91.20 -38.93
C TYR A 549 36.85 91.31 -40.27
N ALA A 550 36.03 90.30 -40.60
CA ALA A 550 35.29 90.27 -41.86
C ALA A 550 34.26 91.40 -41.96
N GLU A 551 33.50 91.68 -40.89
CA GLU A 551 32.56 92.81 -40.87
C GLU A 551 33.29 94.16 -40.87
N ALA A 552 34.37 94.31 -40.09
CA ALA A 552 35.11 95.57 -39.97
C ALA A 552 35.75 96.01 -41.30
N VAL A 553 36.36 95.08 -42.03
CA VAL A 553 36.98 95.34 -43.34
C VAL A 553 35.92 95.59 -44.42
N THR A 554 34.90 94.72 -44.53
CA THR A 554 33.96 94.79 -45.67
C THR A 554 33.02 96.01 -45.66
N ARG A 555 32.81 96.66 -44.52
CA ARG A 555 31.87 97.80 -44.40
C ARG A 555 32.51 99.18 -44.26
N ASN A 556 33.63 99.32 -43.54
CA ASN A 556 34.02 100.62 -42.96
C ASN A 556 35.34 101.22 -43.47
N TYR A 557 35.88 100.71 -44.59
CA TYR A 557 36.93 101.42 -45.33
C TYR A 557 36.37 102.54 -46.21
N LEU A 558 36.41 103.78 -45.70
CA LEU A 558 36.52 105.04 -46.47
C LEU A 558 36.76 106.17 -45.45
N ILE A 559 37.76 107.08 -45.53
CA ILE A 559 38.50 107.73 -46.66
C ILE A 559 37.42 108.75 -47.17
N PHE A 560 37.63 110.07 -47.19
CA PHE A 560 38.84 110.82 -46.84
C PHE A 560 38.53 112.35 -46.87
N PHE A 561 39.59 113.16 -46.91
CA PHE A 561 39.71 114.53 -47.47
C PHE A 561 39.50 115.78 -46.60
N LYS A 562 40.02 116.88 -47.17
CA LYS A 562 39.72 118.31 -46.98
C LYS A 562 40.19 119.03 -45.71
N GLU A 563 39.70 120.27 -45.59
CA GLU A 563 40.45 121.54 -45.64
C GLU A 563 39.79 122.74 -44.90
N THR A 564 38.99 123.69 -44.43
CA THR A 564 39.50 124.77 -43.57
C THR A 564 38.87 124.81 -42.16
N ASP A 565 37.54 124.86 -42.08
CA ASP A 565 36.79 125.27 -40.89
C ASP A 565 35.28 124.87 -40.84
N TYR A 566 34.75 123.84 -41.52
CA TYR A 566 35.24 122.48 -41.80
C TYR A 566 35.77 121.77 -40.54
N ILE A 567 36.89 121.01 -40.56
CA ILE A 567 37.41 120.31 -39.36
C ILE A 567 38.06 118.93 -39.64
N ASP A 568 38.73 118.79 -40.78
CA ASP A 568 38.89 117.57 -41.55
C ASP A 568 40.31 117.43 -42.15
N ARG A 569 40.72 116.23 -42.62
CA ARG A 569 41.93 116.02 -43.44
C ARG A 569 41.97 114.70 -44.21
N PHE A 570 42.74 114.70 -45.30
CA PHE A 570 43.03 113.52 -46.15
C PHE A 570 43.93 112.46 -45.48
N ALA A 571 43.48 111.77 -44.44
CA ALA A 571 44.05 110.48 -44.01
C ALA A 571 43.22 109.33 -44.58
N TYR A 572 43.81 108.13 -44.72
CA TYR A 572 43.00 106.93 -44.52
C TYR A 572 42.65 106.92 -43.04
N GLN A 573 41.50 107.52 -42.71
CA GLN A 573 40.99 107.47 -41.36
C GLN A 573 40.49 106.05 -41.12
N LEU A 574 41.41 105.23 -40.62
CA LEU A 574 41.05 104.02 -39.92
C LEU A 574 40.01 104.30 -38.83
N THR A 575 39.83 105.55 -38.35
CA THR A 575 38.71 106.00 -37.50
C THR A 575 37.37 105.34 -37.81
N ASN A 576 36.91 105.16 -39.06
CA ASN A 576 35.62 104.50 -39.29
C ASN A 576 35.66 102.98 -38.96
N ALA A 577 36.73 102.29 -39.34
CA ALA A 577 36.93 100.87 -39.02
C ALA A 577 37.38 100.64 -37.56
N VAL A 578 38.06 101.60 -36.94
CA VAL A 578 38.57 101.62 -35.56
C VAL A 578 37.51 102.10 -34.58
N GLU A 579 36.59 103.00 -34.94
CA GLU A 579 35.39 103.27 -34.13
C GLU A 579 34.45 102.06 -34.16
N TYR A 580 34.31 101.40 -35.32
CA TYR A 580 33.59 100.13 -35.38
C TYR A 580 34.29 99.05 -34.55
N THR A 581 35.62 98.89 -34.66
CA THR A 581 36.38 97.91 -33.86
C THR A 581 36.39 98.26 -32.37
N ILE A 582 36.53 99.53 -31.97
CA ILE A 582 36.43 99.99 -30.57
C ILE A 582 34.98 99.91 -30.05
N ARG A 583 33.98 99.76 -30.92
CA ARG A 583 32.60 99.48 -30.51
C ARG A 583 32.33 97.98 -30.38
N GLU A 584 32.65 97.19 -31.40
CA GLU A 584 32.31 95.76 -31.44
C GLU A 584 33.36 94.84 -30.80
N LEU A 585 34.67 95.08 -30.98
CA LEU A 585 35.70 94.22 -30.36
C LEU A 585 35.63 94.20 -28.83
N PRO A 586 35.35 95.28 -28.08
CA PRO A 586 35.17 95.14 -26.63
C PRO A 586 33.82 94.50 -26.26
N ILE A 587 32.83 94.45 -27.18
CA ILE A 587 31.62 93.64 -27.00
C ILE A 587 31.98 92.15 -27.19
N GLU A 588 32.71 91.78 -28.24
CA GLU A 588 33.15 90.40 -28.48
C GLU A 588 34.17 89.90 -27.44
N LEU A 589 35.14 90.73 -27.04
CA LEU A 589 36.05 90.43 -25.93
C LEU A 589 35.31 90.38 -24.60
N SER A 590 34.27 91.19 -24.39
CA SER A 590 33.38 91.03 -23.22
C SER A 590 32.59 89.73 -23.29
N GLU A 591 32.03 89.34 -24.44
CA GLU A 591 31.38 88.05 -24.63
C GLU A 591 32.35 86.88 -24.41
N MET A 592 33.59 86.97 -24.90
CA MET A 592 34.61 85.96 -24.65
C MET A 592 35.06 85.96 -23.19
N GLY A 593 35.14 87.13 -22.55
CA GLY A 593 35.33 87.28 -21.11
C GLY A 593 34.22 86.63 -20.29
N ASN A 594 32.96 86.74 -20.73
CA ASN A 594 31.79 86.05 -20.18
C ASN A 594 31.90 84.54 -20.38
N LYS A 595 32.12 84.07 -21.61
CA LYS A 595 32.30 82.65 -21.96
C LYS A 595 33.43 82.01 -21.14
N LEU A 596 34.55 82.72 -20.94
CA LEU A 596 35.66 82.28 -20.09
C LEU A 596 35.35 82.34 -18.58
N ASN A 597 34.55 83.30 -18.13
CA ASN A 597 34.04 83.36 -16.74
C ASN A 597 33.12 82.15 -16.46
N ASP A 598 32.26 81.80 -17.41
CA ASP A 598 31.35 80.67 -17.28
C ASP A 598 32.08 79.32 -17.36
N ILE A 599 33.12 79.21 -18.19
CA ILE A 599 34.04 78.05 -18.20
C ILE A 599 34.78 77.94 -16.86
N TYR A 600 35.32 79.04 -16.32
CA TYR A 600 35.94 79.09 -15.00
C TYR A 600 34.96 78.66 -13.90
N LYS A 601 33.75 79.25 -13.88
CA LYS A 601 32.68 78.94 -12.91
C LYS A 601 32.25 77.48 -13.01
N LYS A 602 32.12 76.93 -14.22
CA LYS A 602 31.84 75.50 -14.41
C LYS A 602 32.96 74.63 -13.84
N LEU A 603 34.22 74.89 -14.22
CA LEU A 603 35.34 74.06 -13.78
C LEU A 603 35.54 74.09 -12.25
N LYS A 604 35.38 75.27 -11.62
CA LYS A 604 35.49 75.44 -10.17
C LYS A 604 34.25 74.94 -9.43
N TYR A 605 33.06 75.39 -9.78
CA TYR A 605 31.83 75.18 -9.00
C TYR A 605 30.95 74.00 -9.44
N VAL A 606 31.26 73.36 -10.58
CA VAL A 606 30.54 72.16 -11.06
C VAL A 606 31.49 70.98 -11.18
N ASP A 607 32.51 71.07 -12.04
CA ASP A 607 33.30 69.90 -12.45
C ASP A 607 34.23 69.41 -11.32
N PHE A 608 34.81 70.29 -10.50
CA PHE A 608 35.61 69.88 -9.33
C PHE A 608 34.77 69.22 -8.22
N PRO A 609 33.68 69.83 -7.70
CA PRO A 609 32.78 69.15 -6.78
C PRO A 609 32.26 67.82 -7.30
N GLN A 610 31.91 67.72 -8.59
CA GLN A 610 31.47 66.45 -9.18
C GLN A 610 32.57 65.38 -9.15
N ARG A 611 33.85 65.73 -9.39
CA ARG A 611 34.98 64.79 -9.24
C ARG A 611 35.19 64.34 -7.80
N ILE A 612 35.10 65.24 -6.83
CA ILE A 612 35.17 64.86 -5.39
C ILE A 612 34.02 63.93 -5.04
N ILE A 613 32.78 64.29 -5.41
CA ILE A 613 31.58 63.48 -5.20
C ILE A 613 31.77 62.10 -5.84
N GLN A 614 32.42 62.00 -7.01
CA GLN A 614 32.69 60.70 -7.62
C GLN A 614 33.72 59.88 -6.84
N VAL A 615 34.85 60.45 -6.41
CA VAL A 615 35.84 59.72 -5.58
C VAL A 615 35.22 59.24 -4.25
N VAL A 616 34.33 60.03 -3.63
CA VAL A 616 33.58 59.63 -2.44
C VAL A 616 32.59 58.50 -2.77
N LYS A 617 31.87 58.58 -3.89
CA LYS A 617 30.97 57.52 -4.37
C LYS A 617 31.70 56.21 -4.63
N ASP A 618 32.87 56.26 -5.27
CA ASP A 618 33.64 55.07 -5.63
C ASP A 618 34.06 54.31 -4.35
N ARG A 619 34.52 55.02 -3.31
CA ARG A 619 34.83 54.42 -2.00
C ARG A 619 33.60 53.92 -1.24
N ILE A 620 32.47 54.63 -1.32
CA ILE A 620 31.18 54.16 -0.79
C ILE A 620 30.75 52.86 -1.50
N GLN A 621 30.95 52.75 -2.81
CA GLN A 621 30.61 51.56 -3.58
C GLN A 621 31.53 50.37 -3.22
N GLU A 622 32.83 50.56 -3.05
CA GLU A 622 33.73 49.51 -2.56
C GLU A 622 33.26 48.94 -1.20
N SER A 623 32.91 49.81 -0.24
CA SER A 623 32.34 49.41 1.05
C SER A 623 31.06 48.59 0.89
N VAL A 624 30.11 49.08 0.08
CA VAL A 624 28.83 48.40 -0.19
C VAL A 624 29.02 47.05 -0.90
N GLN A 625 30.03 46.88 -1.75
CA GLN A 625 30.31 45.57 -2.37
C GLN A 625 30.85 44.56 -1.34
N HIS A 626 31.69 44.99 -0.39
CA HIS A 626 32.12 44.11 0.71
C HIS A 626 30.95 43.69 1.62
N ILE A 627 30.05 44.63 1.97
CA ILE A 627 28.84 44.32 2.74
C ILE A 627 27.94 43.35 1.96
N ARG A 628 27.85 43.48 0.63
CA ARG A 628 27.10 42.54 -0.22
C ARG A 628 27.72 41.15 -0.28
N SER A 629 29.06 41.02 -0.34
CA SER A 629 29.70 39.70 -0.27
C SER A 629 29.45 39.00 1.07
N GLU A 630 29.38 39.75 2.18
CA GLU A 630 29.04 39.19 3.48
C GLU A 630 27.58 38.72 3.54
N ILE A 631 26.64 39.49 2.98
CA ILE A 631 25.23 39.09 2.84
C ILE A 631 25.10 37.82 1.97
N ILE A 632 25.95 37.65 0.94
CA ILE A 632 25.97 36.42 0.12
C ILE A 632 26.51 35.23 0.92
N HIS A 633 27.56 35.41 1.72
CA HIS A 633 28.08 34.35 2.60
C HIS A 633 27.01 33.92 3.63
N LEU A 634 26.35 34.89 4.27
CA LEU A 634 25.24 34.65 5.19
C LEU A 634 23.99 34.05 4.52
N ASN A 635 23.78 34.22 3.22
CA ASN A 635 22.74 33.50 2.48
C ASN A 635 23.12 32.02 2.31
N VAL A 636 24.33 31.72 1.83
CA VAL A 636 24.80 30.33 1.65
C VAL A 636 24.83 29.57 2.98
N GLN A 637 25.16 30.24 4.09
CA GLN A 637 25.05 29.65 5.43
C GLN A 637 23.61 29.37 5.86
N ALA A 638 22.63 30.20 5.48
CA ALA A 638 21.22 29.94 5.74
C ALA A 638 20.71 28.77 4.87
N GLU A 639 21.01 28.78 3.57
CA GLU A 639 20.63 27.71 2.62
C GLU A 639 21.11 26.32 3.07
N LEU A 640 22.33 26.22 3.61
CA LEU A 640 22.86 24.97 4.19
C LEU A 640 22.16 24.54 5.49
N ILE A 641 21.69 25.49 6.31
CA ILE A 641 20.93 25.17 7.54
C ILE A 641 19.49 24.81 7.20
N GLU A 642 18.92 25.41 6.15
CA GLU A 642 17.61 25.04 5.59
C GLU A 642 17.65 23.60 5.04
N GLU A 643 18.72 23.20 4.34
CA GLU A 643 18.94 21.80 3.90
C GLU A 643 19.06 20.81 5.10
N GLU A 644 19.77 21.20 6.16
CA GLU A 644 19.84 20.41 7.42
C GLU A 644 18.46 20.30 8.13
N ILE A 645 17.62 21.34 8.08
CA ILE A 645 16.26 21.31 8.66
C ILE A 645 15.34 20.41 7.82
N ASP A 646 15.40 20.50 6.49
CA ASP A 646 14.61 19.67 5.57
C ASP A 646 14.90 18.18 5.80
N ASP A 647 16.16 17.78 6.01
CA ASP A 647 16.52 16.39 6.33
C ASP A 647 16.05 15.95 7.72
N LEU A 648 16.11 16.82 8.75
CA LEU A 648 15.55 16.54 10.07
C LEU A 648 14.01 16.40 10.02
N GLN A 649 13.32 17.21 9.20
CA GLN A 649 11.88 17.13 9.00
C GLN A 649 11.49 15.79 8.33
N LYS A 650 12.24 15.33 7.32
CA LYS A 650 12.01 14.02 6.67
C LYS A 650 12.17 12.86 7.65
N GLU A 651 13.11 12.93 8.60
CA GLU A 651 13.21 11.93 9.68
C GLU A 651 12.01 12.00 10.62
N TYR A 652 11.60 13.20 11.04
CA TYR A 652 10.47 13.42 11.93
C TYR A 652 9.15 12.92 11.32
N ASP A 653 8.84 13.31 10.08
CA ASP A 653 7.61 12.94 9.37
C ASP A 653 7.49 11.41 9.22
N LEU A 654 8.61 10.74 8.96
CA LEU A 654 8.66 9.28 8.82
C LEU A 654 8.52 8.55 10.18
N MET A 655 8.90 9.20 11.30
CA MET A 655 8.65 8.68 12.65
C MET A 655 7.21 8.92 13.11
N ASP A 656 6.60 10.06 12.76
CA ASP A 656 5.17 10.29 12.98
C ASP A 656 4.32 9.29 12.17
N GLU A 657 4.63 9.09 10.88
CA GLU A 657 3.92 8.13 10.03
C GLU A 657 3.95 6.70 10.61
N PHE A 658 5.09 6.29 11.19
CA PHE A 658 5.20 5.02 11.90
C PHE A 658 4.28 4.96 13.14
N LEU A 659 4.25 6.03 13.96
CA LEU A 659 3.36 6.13 15.12
C LEU A 659 1.88 6.10 14.72
N GLN A 660 1.46 6.86 13.68
CA GLN A 660 0.07 6.86 13.22
C GLN A 660 -0.40 5.45 12.85
N LYS A 661 0.45 4.69 12.14
CA LYS A 661 0.18 3.31 11.73
C LYS A 661 0.03 2.35 12.91
N ILE A 662 0.95 2.37 13.89
CA ILE A 662 0.91 1.41 15.00
C ILE A 662 -0.09 1.82 16.10
N VAL A 663 -0.08 3.08 16.56
CA VAL A 663 -0.89 3.53 17.71
C VAL A 663 -2.36 3.63 17.30
N GLY A 664 -2.65 4.29 16.18
CA GLY A 664 -4.01 4.51 15.69
C GLY A 664 -4.76 3.19 15.47
N ARG A 665 -4.11 2.22 14.82
CA ARG A 665 -4.68 0.88 14.60
C ARG A 665 -4.82 0.05 15.88
N THR A 666 -3.86 0.12 16.79
CA THR A 666 -3.92 -0.62 18.06
C THR A 666 -5.13 -0.20 18.87
N ASN A 667 -5.34 1.11 19.06
CA ASN A 667 -6.47 1.64 19.81
C ASN A 667 -7.84 1.25 19.22
N LEU A 668 -7.94 1.12 17.88
CA LEU A 668 -9.17 0.67 17.22
C LEU A 668 -9.43 -0.84 17.39
N GLU A 669 -8.40 -1.68 17.28
CA GLU A 669 -8.56 -3.14 17.41
C GLU A 669 -8.73 -3.62 18.86
N THR A 670 -8.20 -2.85 19.84
CA THR A 670 -8.47 -3.06 21.28
C THR A 670 -9.69 -2.31 21.80
N GLN A 671 -10.17 -1.28 21.09
CA GLN A 671 -11.22 -0.33 21.51
C GLN A 671 -10.89 0.42 22.82
N SER A 672 -9.59 0.67 23.06
CA SER A 672 -9.05 1.25 24.30
C SER A 672 -9.63 2.62 24.68
N ILE A 673 -10.07 3.40 23.69
CA ILE A 673 -10.68 4.72 23.88
C ILE A 673 -12.05 4.70 23.20
N THR A 674 -13.13 4.74 24.00
CA THR A 674 -14.52 4.79 23.51
C THR A 674 -15.22 6.06 23.97
N LEU A 675 -16.02 6.67 23.09
CA LEU A 675 -16.80 7.90 23.34
C LEU A 675 -18.26 7.70 22.90
N GLU A 676 -19.23 7.92 23.81
CA GLU A 676 -20.65 7.96 23.45
C GLU A 676 -20.99 9.23 22.66
N VAL A 677 -21.79 9.11 21.58
CA VAL A 677 -22.29 10.24 20.78
C VAL A 677 -23.79 10.08 20.53
N LYS A 678 -24.56 11.14 20.78
CA LYS A 678 -26.02 11.12 20.72
C LYS A 678 -26.55 11.76 19.45
N VAL A 679 -27.77 11.42 19.04
CA VAL A 679 -28.43 11.99 17.84
C VAL A 679 -28.65 13.51 17.98
N ALA A 680 -28.66 14.02 19.22
CA ALA A 680 -28.70 15.45 19.52
C ALA A 680 -27.32 16.13 19.53
N ASP A 681 -26.22 15.38 19.42
CA ASP A 681 -24.85 15.91 19.36
C ASP A 681 -24.43 16.21 17.91
N ASP A 682 -23.47 17.12 17.79
CA ASP A 682 -22.85 17.52 16.53
C ASP A 682 -21.81 16.44 16.12
N PHE A 683 -22.19 15.55 15.21
CA PHE A 683 -21.40 14.39 14.77
C PHE A 683 -20.06 14.78 14.13
N GLU A 684 -20.04 15.81 13.28
CA GLU A 684 -18.82 16.33 12.67
C GLU A 684 -17.84 16.81 13.75
N ARG A 685 -18.35 17.55 14.74
CA ARG A 685 -17.59 18.06 15.87
C ARG A 685 -17.22 16.99 16.89
N ALA A 686 -17.94 15.87 16.94
CA ALA A 686 -17.56 14.69 17.73
C ALA A 686 -16.34 14.01 17.10
N ILE A 687 -16.37 13.76 15.78
CA ILE A 687 -15.23 13.23 15.01
C ILE A 687 -14.01 14.14 15.16
N ARG A 688 -14.12 15.45 14.82
CA ARG A 688 -12.99 16.40 14.88
C ARG A 688 -12.39 16.65 16.28
N LYS A 689 -12.97 16.08 17.34
CA LYS A 689 -12.47 16.14 18.72
C LYS A 689 -12.00 14.80 19.28
N ALA A 690 -12.24 13.71 18.56
CA ALA A 690 -11.84 12.39 19.00
C ALA A 690 -10.30 12.30 18.99
N PRO A 691 -9.66 11.72 20.03
CA PRO A 691 -8.23 11.47 20.00
C PRO A 691 -7.92 10.31 19.04
N ASN A 692 -6.65 10.19 18.65
CA ASN A 692 -6.21 9.23 17.63
C ASN A 692 -6.51 7.77 18.02
N GLY A 693 -7.26 7.08 17.16
CA GLY A 693 -7.70 5.70 17.36
C GLY A 693 -8.88 5.53 18.32
N ALA A 694 -9.56 6.61 18.70
CA ALA A 694 -10.81 6.50 19.45
C ALA A 694 -11.94 5.85 18.64
N THR A 695 -12.89 5.25 19.34
CA THR A 695 -14.13 4.68 18.77
C THR A 695 -15.33 5.49 19.25
N LEU A 696 -16.12 6.01 18.32
CA LEU A 696 -17.39 6.68 18.58
C LEU A 696 -18.51 5.65 18.62
N CYS A 697 -19.13 5.46 19.77
CA CYS A 697 -20.33 4.65 19.93
C CYS A 697 -21.56 5.54 19.75
N LEU A 698 -22.26 5.35 18.63
CA LEU A 698 -23.46 6.08 18.25
C LEU A 698 -24.69 5.43 18.86
N GLU A 699 -25.62 6.23 19.40
CA GLU A 699 -26.93 5.71 19.87
C GLU A 699 -27.87 5.34 18.70
N GLU A 700 -29.05 4.79 19.03
CA GLU A 700 -30.07 4.45 18.01
C GLU A 700 -30.71 5.69 17.38
N GLY A 701 -30.74 5.76 16.04
CA GLY A 701 -31.25 6.90 15.26
C GLY A 701 -30.36 7.28 14.08
N THR A 702 -30.66 8.42 13.45
CA THR A 702 -30.03 8.87 12.20
C THR A 702 -29.10 10.06 12.44
N PHE A 703 -27.88 9.96 11.92
CA PHE A 703 -26.86 11.01 11.90
C PHE A 703 -26.65 11.47 10.45
N THR A 704 -26.78 12.76 10.15
CA THR A 704 -26.64 13.29 8.78
C THR A 704 -25.34 14.09 8.60
N LEU A 705 -24.51 13.71 7.62
CA LEU A 705 -23.39 14.51 7.13
C LEU A 705 -23.83 15.32 5.90
N ARG A 706 -23.62 16.64 5.92
CA ARG A 706 -24.12 17.60 4.91
C ARG A 706 -23.05 18.30 4.07
N GLU A 707 -21.81 18.24 4.52
CA GLU A 707 -20.63 18.86 3.92
C GLU A 707 -19.46 17.86 4.09
N PRO A 708 -18.44 17.86 3.21
CA PRO A 708 -17.44 16.80 3.18
C PRO A 708 -16.53 16.84 4.42
N LEU A 709 -16.40 15.70 5.10
CA LEU A 709 -15.67 15.58 6.36
C LEU A 709 -14.34 14.86 6.14
N GLU A 710 -13.27 15.64 6.03
CA GLU A 710 -11.91 15.12 6.12
C GLU A 710 -11.51 14.77 7.55
N ILE A 711 -11.00 13.56 7.73
CA ILE A 711 -10.50 12.98 8.97
C ILE A 711 -8.99 12.77 8.83
N HIS A 712 -8.22 13.40 9.73
CA HIS A 712 -6.75 13.41 9.72
C HIS A 712 -6.14 12.68 10.93
N HIS A 713 -6.89 11.75 11.53
CA HIS A 713 -6.47 10.83 12.59
C HIS A 713 -7.20 9.50 12.42
N SER A 714 -6.75 8.45 13.10
CA SER A 714 -7.45 7.16 13.11
C SER A 714 -8.75 7.28 13.90
N ILE A 715 -9.82 6.62 13.45
CA ILE A 715 -11.17 6.75 14.05
C ILE A 715 -12.00 5.48 13.85
N GLY A 716 -12.82 5.16 14.85
CA GLY A 716 -13.80 4.09 14.82
C GLY A 716 -15.22 4.64 14.93
N ILE A 717 -16.17 3.99 14.26
CA ILE A 717 -17.61 4.34 14.31
C ILE A 717 -18.40 3.05 14.56
N VAL A 718 -19.01 2.92 15.73
CA VAL A 718 -19.81 1.76 16.13
C VAL A 718 -21.26 2.20 16.33
N GLY A 719 -22.15 1.69 15.49
CA GLY A 719 -23.59 1.86 15.62
C GLY A 719 -24.26 0.67 16.32
N VAL A 720 -25.51 0.88 16.72
CA VAL A 720 -26.42 -0.20 17.12
C VAL A 720 -26.97 -0.85 15.85
N GLU A 721 -26.61 -2.11 15.63
CA GLU A 721 -26.91 -2.87 14.42
C GLU A 721 -28.41 -2.82 14.05
N GLY A 722 -28.71 -2.44 12.81
CA GLY A 722 -30.08 -2.28 12.30
C GLY A 722 -30.87 -1.10 12.89
N LYS A 723 -30.23 -0.22 13.67
CA LYS A 723 -30.88 0.96 14.31
C LYS A 723 -30.13 2.28 14.15
N THR A 724 -28.81 2.26 14.02
CA THR A 724 -28.00 3.46 13.79
C THR A 724 -27.81 3.67 12.30
N GLN A 725 -28.27 4.80 11.79
CA GLN A 725 -28.15 5.17 10.38
C GLN A 725 -27.20 6.37 10.22
N LEU A 726 -26.33 6.31 9.20
CA LEU A 726 -25.46 7.40 8.78
C LEU A 726 -25.89 7.85 7.37
N GLU A 727 -26.52 9.01 7.28
CA GLU A 727 -26.98 9.64 6.04
C GLU A 727 -25.86 10.55 5.51
N LEU A 728 -25.30 10.21 4.34
CA LEU A 728 -24.17 10.89 3.72
C LEU A 728 -24.65 11.66 2.48
N CYS A 729 -24.89 12.97 2.63
CA CYS A 729 -25.14 13.85 1.49
C CYS A 729 -23.83 14.28 0.78
N ASP A 730 -22.68 14.06 1.43
CA ASP A 730 -21.34 14.36 0.91
C ASP A 730 -20.31 13.39 1.56
N SER A 731 -19.07 13.39 1.06
CA SER A 731 -18.07 12.38 1.37
C SER A 731 -17.52 12.42 2.80
N LEU A 732 -17.40 11.25 3.42
CA LEU A 732 -16.55 11.01 4.59
C LEU A 732 -15.16 10.57 4.12
N ILE A 733 -14.10 11.35 4.36
CA ILE A 733 -12.77 11.11 3.77
C ILE A 733 -11.71 10.90 4.85
N VAL A 734 -11.18 9.69 4.97
CA VAL A 734 -10.03 9.38 5.84
C VAL A 734 -8.74 9.63 5.07
N LYS A 735 -7.81 10.41 5.64
CA LYS A 735 -6.55 10.82 4.99
C LYS A 735 -5.31 10.54 5.86
N GLY A 736 -4.14 10.55 5.22
CA GLY A 736 -2.84 10.61 5.90
C GLY A 736 -2.40 9.29 6.52
N ASN A 737 -2.62 8.16 5.82
CA ASN A 737 -2.25 6.82 6.28
C ASN A 737 -2.87 6.42 7.65
N ASN A 738 -3.97 7.07 8.03
CA ASN A 738 -4.73 6.74 9.22
C ASN A 738 -5.55 5.45 9.07
N SER A 739 -5.97 4.88 10.19
CA SER A 739 -6.78 3.66 10.22
C SER A 739 -8.25 3.95 10.47
N PHE A 740 -9.15 3.19 9.83
CA PHE A 740 -10.60 3.36 9.93
C PHE A 740 -11.28 2.07 10.45
N TYR A 741 -12.20 2.23 11.39
CA TYR A 741 -13.05 1.14 11.87
C TYR A 741 -14.53 1.49 11.75
N MET A 742 -15.37 0.58 11.25
CA MET A 742 -16.82 0.74 11.29
C MET A 742 -17.55 -0.58 11.62
N LYS A 743 -18.56 -0.52 12.50
CA LYS A 743 -19.40 -1.67 12.85
C LYS A 743 -20.86 -1.27 13.09
N GLY A 744 -21.81 -2.07 12.60
CA GLY A 744 -23.22 -1.95 13.01
C GLY A 744 -23.92 -0.69 12.49
N VAL A 745 -23.40 -0.07 11.43
CA VAL A 745 -23.95 1.18 10.86
C VAL A 745 -24.69 0.89 9.56
N SER A 746 -25.88 1.48 9.41
CA SER A 746 -26.59 1.54 8.14
C SER A 746 -26.29 2.84 7.41
N VAL A 747 -25.42 2.79 6.39
CA VAL A 747 -25.07 3.92 5.54
C VAL A 747 -26.14 4.13 4.45
N LEU A 748 -26.65 5.35 4.34
CA LEU A 748 -27.47 5.82 3.24
C LEU A 748 -26.70 6.92 2.49
N LEU A 749 -26.35 6.67 1.24
CA LEU A 749 -25.73 7.65 0.34
C LEU A 749 -26.82 8.47 -0.38
N ASP A 750 -26.70 9.79 -0.31
CA ASP A 750 -27.57 10.76 -0.96
C ASP A 750 -26.69 11.83 -1.67
N SER A 751 -25.69 11.36 -2.42
CA SER A 751 -24.66 12.19 -3.03
C SER A 751 -24.22 11.69 -4.41
N GLU A 752 -23.73 12.61 -5.25
CA GLU A 752 -23.00 12.27 -6.48
C GLU A 752 -21.51 11.94 -6.20
N GLN A 753 -21.01 12.12 -4.97
CA GLN A 753 -19.63 11.83 -4.55
C GLN A 753 -19.49 10.47 -3.83
N SER A 754 -18.26 9.98 -3.67
CA SER A 754 -17.95 8.75 -2.91
C SER A 754 -18.52 8.83 -1.50
N GLY A 755 -19.17 7.76 -1.01
CA GLY A 755 -19.74 7.75 0.34
C GLY A 755 -18.67 7.84 1.43
N ILE A 756 -17.84 6.80 1.52
CA ILE A 756 -16.64 6.79 2.36
C ILE A 756 -15.42 6.61 1.46
N GLU A 757 -14.52 7.59 1.45
CA GLU A 757 -13.21 7.51 0.80
C GLU A 757 -12.12 7.28 1.84
N ILE A 758 -11.22 6.34 1.55
CA ILE A 758 -10.20 5.88 2.47
C ILE A 758 -8.84 5.97 1.79
N ASN A 759 -8.08 6.99 2.15
CA ASN A 759 -6.66 7.17 1.85
C ASN A 759 -5.88 6.97 3.16
N GLY A 760 -5.86 5.70 3.60
CA GLY A 760 -5.48 5.27 4.93
C GLY A 760 -4.67 3.97 4.92
N TYR A 761 -4.09 3.58 6.05
CA TYR A 761 -3.22 2.40 6.13
C TYR A 761 -4.00 1.10 6.30
N TYR A 762 -4.93 1.06 7.26
CA TYR A 762 -5.72 -0.14 7.57
C TYR A 762 -7.19 0.20 7.77
N THR A 763 -8.07 -0.62 7.22
CA THR A 763 -9.52 -0.51 7.41
C THR A 763 -10.10 -1.81 7.93
N LYS A 764 -11.04 -1.71 8.88
CA LYS A 764 -11.98 -2.80 9.15
C LYS A 764 -13.42 -2.30 9.15
N ILE A 765 -14.26 -2.89 8.30
CA ILE A 765 -15.70 -2.64 8.25
C ILE A 765 -16.41 -3.98 8.47
N GLU A 766 -17.34 -4.04 9.42
CA GLU A 766 -18.04 -5.28 9.76
C GLU A 766 -19.53 -5.07 10.05
N ASN A 767 -20.38 -6.04 9.70
CA ASN A 767 -21.83 -6.06 10.03
C ASN A 767 -22.53 -4.72 9.73
N SER A 768 -22.32 -4.16 8.54
CA SER A 768 -22.77 -2.82 8.15
C SER A 768 -23.47 -2.84 6.79
N THR A 769 -24.51 -2.02 6.61
CA THR A 769 -25.38 -2.06 5.42
C THR A 769 -25.28 -0.76 4.63
N PHE A 770 -25.07 -0.82 3.33
CA PHE A 770 -24.88 0.34 2.46
C PHE A 770 -25.99 0.40 1.40
N THR A 771 -26.65 1.55 1.31
CA THR A 771 -27.79 1.80 0.42
C THR A 771 -27.70 3.19 -0.20
N THR A 772 -28.31 3.40 -1.38
CA THR A 772 -28.36 4.71 -2.04
C THR A 772 -29.81 5.10 -2.38
N ASN A 773 -30.10 6.40 -2.40
CA ASN A 773 -31.35 6.92 -2.95
C ASN A 773 -31.36 6.83 -4.49
N ALA A 774 -32.53 6.60 -5.08
CA ALA A 774 -32.65 6.21 -6.49
C ALA A 774 -32.10 7.20 -7.54
N ASP A 775 -31.93 8.47 -7.16
CA ASP A 775 -31.42 9.55 -8.00
C ASP A 775 -29.89 9.77 -7.84
N ALA A 776 -29.25 9.23 -6.79
CA ALA A 776 -27.83 9.40 -6.47
C ALA A 776 -26.95 8.36 -7.20
N LYS A 777 -26.71 8.59 -8.50
CA LYS A 777 -25.91 7.72 -9.38
C LYS A 777 -24.65 8.41 -9.87
N GLY A 778 -23.50 7.78 -9.65
CA GLY A 778 -22.20 8.24 -10.15
C GLY A 778 -20.98 7.79 -9.34
N SER A 779 -21.15 7.42 -8.06
CA SER A 779 -20.04 7.22 -7.13
C SER A 779 -20.16 5.97 -6.24
N PRO A 780 -19.04 5.46 -5.70
CA PRO A 780 -19.02 4.24 -4.90
C PRO A 780 -19.42 4.44 -3.43
N PHE A 781 -19.94 3.40 -2.78
CA PHE A 781 -20.13 3.42 -1.33
C PHE A 781 -18.79 3.47 -0.58
N LEU A 782 -17.84 2.62 -0.98
CA LEU A 782 -16.49 2.55 -0.43
C LEU A 782 -15.46 2.77 -1.56
N SER A 783 -14.65 3.82 -1.44
CA SER A 783 -13.52 4.12 -2.33
C SER A 783 -12.20 3.95 -1.57
N PHE A 784 -11.35 3.02 -2.01
CA PHE A 784 -10.05 2.77 -1.40
C PHE A 784 -8.92 3.31 -2.29
N VAL A 785 -8.11 4.21 -1.72
CA VAL A 785 -7.18 5.10 -2.43
C VAL A 785 -5.76 4.93 -1.90
N GLY A 786 -4.88 4.33 -2.71
CA GLY A 786 -3.51 4.00 -2.32
C GLY A 786 -3.37 2.62 -1.67
N ASP A 787 -2.23 2.38 -1.00
CA ASP A 787 -1.86 1.11 -0.35
C ASP A 787 -2.67 0.88 0.94
N VAL A 788 -3.99 0.67 0.79
CA VAL A 788 -4.90 0.37 1.89
C VAL A 788 -4.99 -1.14 2.09
N LYS A 789 -4.77 -1.58 3.32
CA LYS A 789 -4.97 -2.97 3.75
C LYS A 789 -6.25 -3.07 4.57
N GLY A 790 -6.89 -4.23 4.66
CA GLY A 790 -8.08 -4.30 5.50
C GLY A 790 -8.99 -5.51 5.37
N ILE A 791 -10.12 -5.41 6.07
CA ILE A 791 -11.19 -6.42 6.12
C ILE A 791 -12.55 -5.73 5.92
N VAL A 792 -13.36 -6.24 5.01
CA VAL A 792 -14.78 -5.93 4.85
C VAL A 792 -15.55 -7.23 5.03
N GLU A 793 -16.13 -7.44 6.22
CA GLU A 793 -16.80 -8.70 6.57
C GLU A 793 -18.30 -8.52 6.87
N LYS A 794 -19.13 -9.48 6.43
CA LYS A 794 -20.56 -9.55 6.79
C LYS A 794 -21.34 -8.25 6.48
N CYS A 795 -20.98 -7.55 5.41
CA CYS A 795 -21.64 -6.31 5.01
C CYS A 795 -22.69 -6.56 3.92
N GLU A 796 -23.69 -5.68 3.83
CA GLU A 796 -24.68 -5.69 2.75
C GLU A 796 -24.51 -4.43 1.90
N PHE A 797 -24.53 -4.55 0.57
CA PHE A 797 -24.39 -3.42 -0.35
C PHE A 797 -25.47 -3.49 -1.43
N SER A 798 -26.33 -2.47 -1.52
CA SER A 798 -27.52 -2.51 -2.37
C SER A 798 -27.76 -1.25 -3.22
N ASN A 799 -28.04 -1.47 -4.52
CA ASN A 799 -28.42 -0.46 -5.53
C ASN A 799 -27.33 0.54 -5.96
N ALA A 800 -26.05 0.31 -5.66
CA ALA A 800 -24.94 1.19 -6.06
C ALA A 800 -24.66 1.17 -7.57
N GLU A 801 -24.01 2.21 -8.09
CA GLU A 801 -23.28 2.10 -9.36
C GLU A 801 -21.97 1.31 -9.20
N THR A 802 -21.33 1.41 -8.03
CA THR A 802 -20.22 0.53 -7.62
C THR A 802 -20.25 0.39 -6.10
N ALA A 803 -20.35 -0.82 -5.55
CA ALA A 803 -20.36 -0.95 -4.09
C ALA A 803 -18.96 -0.71 -3.49
N ILE A 804 -17.93 -1.36 -4.03
CA ILE A 804 -16.53 -1.21 -3.59
C ILE A 804 -15.62 -0.90 -4.78
N HIS A 805 -14.82 0.16 -4.66
CA HIS A 805 -13.85 0.58 -5.67
C HIS A 805 -12.43 0.54 -5.08
N LEU A 806 -11.55 -0.26 -5.68
CA LEU A 806 -10.14 -0.42 -5.29
C LEU A 806 -9.26 0.20 -6.39
N THR A 807 -8.74 1.39 -6.14
CA THR A 807 -8.12 2.21 -7.20
C THR A 807 -6.70 1.77 -7.57
N THR A 808 -5.83 1.54 -6.58
CA THR A 808 -4.42 1.19 -6.78
C THR A 808 -3.85 0.51 -5.54
N LYS A 809 -3.20 -0.67 -5.69
CA LYS A 809 -2.42 -1.38 -4.66
C LYS A 809 -3.14 -1.77 -3.35
N ASN A 810 -4.45 -1.96 -3.40
CA ASN A 810 -5.22 -2.34 -2.21
C ASN A 810 -5.08 -3.84 -1.88
N GLU A 811 -4.90 -4.17 -0.60
CA GLU A 811 -4.86 -5.54 -0.07
C GLU A 811 -6.01 -5.78 0.93
N LEU A 812 -7.24 -5.88 0.42
CA LEU A 812 -8.43 -6.12 1.24
C LEU A 812 -8.85 -7.59 1.23
N LEU A 813 -9.21 -8.12 2.40
CA LEU A 813 -10.08 -9.27 2.56
C LEU A 813 -11.53 -8.81 2.52
N ILE A 814 -12.32 -9.26 1.55
CA ILE A 814 -13.75 -8.99 1.44
C ILE A 814 -14.47 -10.33 1.59
N GLU A 815 -15.14 -10.57 2.71
CA GLU A 815 -15.70 -11.89 3.02
C GLU A 815 -17.11 -11.91 3.61
N SER A 816 -17.82 -13.02 3.37
CA SER A 816 -19.15 -13.31 3.91
C SER A 816 -20.20 -12.19 3.69
N SER A 817 -20.01 -11.35 2.68
CA SER A 817 -20.80 -10.14 2.42
C SER A 817 -21.79 -10.35 1.27
N HIS A 818 -22.85 -9.55 1.23
CA HIS A 818 -23.92 -9.62 0.23
C HIS A 818 -23.95 -8.35 -0.63
N PHE A 819 -23.99 -8.52 -1.95
CA PHE A 819 -24.07 -7.45 -2.93
C PHE A 819 -25.32 -7.66 -3.81
N ASP A 820 -26.36 -6.83 -3.67
CA ASP A 820 -27.61 -6.98 -4.43
C ASP A 820 -27.93 -5.76 -5.31
N SER A 821 -28.43 -6.00 -6.52
CA SER A 821 -28.99 -4.96 -7.41
C SER A 821 -28.04 -3.79 -7.76
N ASN A 822 -26.72 -3.97 -7.57
CA ASN A 822 -25.70 -2.99 -7.93
C ASN A 822 -25.33 -3.09 -9.43
N ASP A 823 -24.89 -2.00 -10.07
CA ASP A 823 -24.33 -2.06 -11.43
C ASP A 823 -22.97 -2.78 -11.43
N ARG A 824 -22.05 -2.32 -10.57
CA ARG A 824 -20.85 -3.05 -10.15
C ARG A 824 -20.90 -3.45 -8.68
N GLY A 825 -20.55 -4.69 -8.36
CA GLY A 825 -20.25 -5.09 -6.98
C GLY A 825 -18.87 -4.57 -6.55
N ILE A 826 -17.81 -5.16 -7.10
CA ILE A 826 -16.42 -4.76 -6.82
C ILE A 826 -15.71 -4.38 -8.13
N LEU A 827 -15.12 -3.18 -8.18
CA LEU A 827 -14.20 -2.74 -9.23
C LEU A 827 -12.77 -2.72 -8.67
N ALA A 828 -11.87 -3.53 -9.23
CA ALA A 828 -10.49 -3.67 -8.76
C ALA A 828 -9.45 -3.31 -9.83
N MET A 829 -8.62 -2.30 -9.57
CA MET A 829 -7.69 -1.70 -10.54
C MET A 829 -6.30 -1.41 -9.94
N GLY A 830 -5.34 -1.01 -10.79
CA GLY A 830 -4.07 -0.40 -10.43
C GLY A 830 -3.16 -1.28 -9.56
N GLU A 831 -2.85 -2.51 -9.96
CA GLU A 831 -2.08 -3.47 -9.15
C GLU A 831 -2.74 -3.83 -7.78
N SER A 832 -4.07 -3.65 -7.61
CA SER A 832 -4.78 -4.07 -6.39
C SER A 832 -4.93 -5.60 -6.31
N ASN A 833 -4.82 -6.15 -5.10
CA ASN A 833 -4.70 -7.58 -4.81
C ASN A 833 -5.74 -8.06 -3.78
N PRO A 834 -7.05 -7.90 -4.02
CA PRO A 834 -8.08 -8.29 -3.06
C PRO A 834 -8.21 -9.81 -2.92
N TYR A 835 -8.62 -10.26 -1.74
CA TYR A 835 -9.08 -11.61 -1.44
C TYR A 835 -10.59 -11.55 -1.22
N VAL A 836 -11.37 -11.98 -2.22
CA VAL A 836 -12.84 -11.94 -2.19
C VAL A 836 -13.34 -13.36 -1.92
N LEU A 837 -13.77 -13.63 -0.68
CA LEU A 837 -14.03 -14.99 -0.19
C LEU A 837 -15.48 -15.20 0.28
N ASN A 838 -16.16 -16.23 -0.24
CA ASN A 838 -17.49 -16.68 0.24
C ASN A 838 -18.59 -15.60 0.24
N ASN A 839 -18.54 -14.63 -0.67
CA ASN A 839 -19.56 -13.57 -0.81
C ASN A 839 -20.70 -13.99 -1.74
N ARG A 840 -21.87 -13.34 -1.62
CA ARG A 840 -23.02 -13.55 -2.51
C ARG A 840 -23.36 -12.28 -3.30
N PHE A 841 -23.26 -12.37 -4.62
CA PHE A 841 -23.61 -11.30 -5.56
C PHE A 841 -24.90 -11.67 -6.31
N THR A 842 -25.91 -10.80 -6.30
CA THR A 842 -27.22 -11.03 -6.92
C THR A 842 -27.71 -9.85 -7.74
N ASN A 843 -28.48 -10.13 -8.79
CA ASN A 843 -29.25 -9.13 -9.54
C ASN A 843 -28.38 -7.99 -10.13
N HIS A 844 -27.10 -8.25 -10.39
CA HIS A 844 -26.11 -7.24 -10.76
C HIS A 844 -26.29 -6.77 -12.20
N LEU A 845 -26.37 -5.46 -12.41
CA LEU A 845 -26.86 -4.88 -13.68
C LEU A 845 -25.80 -4.88 -14.79
N HIS A 846 -24.51 -4.80 -14.44
CA HIS A 846 -23.40 -4.90 -15.38
C HIS A 846 -22.42 -6.03 -15.01
N SER A 847 -21.73 -5.91 -13.88
CA SER A 847 -20.73 -6.90 -13.45
C SER A 847 -20.68 -7.06 -11.93
N ALA A 848 -20.81 -8.29 -11.42
CA ALA A 848 -20.68 -8.50 -9.97
C ALA A 848 -19.25 -8.20 -9.49
N ILE A 849 -18.24 -8.59 -10.26
CA ILE A 849 -16.85 -8.20 -10.07
C ILE A 849 -16.22 -7.82 -11.41
N GLU A 850 -15.45 -6.74 -11.42
CA GLU A 850 -14.71 -6.21 -12.57
C GLU A 850 -13.23 -6.01 -12.20
N THR A 851 -12.32 -6.61 -12.97
CA THR A 851 -10.87 -6.49 -12.71
C THR A 851 -10.17 -5.84 -13.90
N ASP A 852 -9.48 -4.73 -13.66
CA ASP A 852 -8.71 -3.99 -14.67
C ASP A 852 -7.29 -3.63 -14.16
N ASP A 853 -6.51 -2.96 -15.00
CA ASP A 853 -5.19 -2.37 -14.76
C ASP A 853 -4.28 -3.15 -13.81
N HIS A 854 -3.81 -4.31 -14.29
CA HIS A 854 -2.80 -5.15 -13.62
C HIS A 854 -3.20 -5.72 -12.25
N SER A 855 -4.48 -5.65 -11.85
CA SER A 855 -5.03 -6.39 -10.70
C SER A 855 -4.79 -7.91 -10.80
N ILE A 856 -4.40 -8.54 -9.67
CA ILE A 856 -4.12 -9.98 -9.57
C ILE A 856 -4.84 -10.64 -8.38
N GLY A 857 -6.04 -10.14 -8.04
CA GLY A 857 -6.86 -10.62 -6.92
C GLY A 857 -7.24 -12.11 -6.96
N VAL A 858 -7.64 -12.61 -5.78
CA VAL A 858 -8.11 -14.00 -5.56
C VAL A 858 -9.61 -13.96 -5.25
N TYR A 859 -10.38 -14.76 -5.99
CA TYR A 859 -11.83 -14.83 -5.93
C TYR A 859 -12.21 -16.29 -5.65
N GLU A 860 -12.58 -16.61 -4.42
CA GLU A 860 -12.77 -18.01 -3.98
C GLU A 860 -14.09 -18.25 -3.24
N GLY A 861 -14.80 -19.33 -3.59
CA GLY A 861 -16.03 -19.77 -2.91
C GLY A 861 -17.25 -18.84 -3.04
N ASN A 862 -17.18 -17.80 -3.87
CA ASN A 862 -18.27 -16.82 -4.05
C ASN A 862 -19.42 -17.39 -4.89
N HIS A 863 -20.59 -16.79 -4.75
CA HIS A 863 -21.81 -17.14 -5.48
C HIS A 863 -22.33 -15.94 -6.27
N PHE A 864 -22.47 -16.09 -7.60
CA PHE A 864 -22.84 -15.05 -8.55
C PHE A 864 -24.15 -15.42 -9.26
N GLU A 865 -25.23 -14.69 -8.98
CA GLU A 865 -26.61 -15.04 -9.38
C GLU A 865 -27.31 -13.92 -10.17
N ASN A 866 -28.05 -14.30 -11.22
CA ASN A 866 -29.08 -13.49 -11.89
C ASN A 866 -28.65 -12.09 -12.40
N GLY A 867 -27.42 -11.91 -12.90
CA GLY A 867 -26.95 -10.65 -13.51
C GLY A 867 -26.38 -10.77 -14.92
N GLU A 868 -25.81 -9.68 -15.45
CA GLU A 868 -25.22 -9.69 -16.81
C GLU A 868 -23.85 -10.40 -16.85
N VAL A 869 -22.86 -9.99 -16.04
CA VAL A 869 -21.55 -10.66 -15.96
C VAL A 869 -21.14 -11.00 -14.52
N GLY A 870 -20.99 -12.30 -14.21
CA GLY A 870 -20.56 -12.73 -12.88
C GLY A 870 -19.14 -12.24 -12.51
N LEU A 871 -18.17 -12.44 -13.41
CA LEU A 871 -16.82 -11.88 -13.26
C LEU A 871 -16.25 -11.41 -14.61
N ASN A 872 -15.89 -10.14 -14.70
CA ASN A 872 -15.40 -9.47 -15.90
C ASN A 872 -13.89 -9.19 -15.80
N VAL A 873 -13.08 -9.87 -16.60
CA VAL A 873 -11.62 -9.82 -16.55
C VAL A 873 -11.05 -9.04 -17.73
N LEU A 874 -10.43 -7.88 -17.48
CA LEU A 874 -10.02 -6.91 -18.50
C LEU A 874 -8.50 -6.72 -18.60
N ASN A 875 -8.06 -6.18 -19.75
CA ASN A 875 -6.71 -5.67 -20.02
C ASN A 875 -5.57 -6.57 -19.53
N SER A 876 -4.68 -6.09 -18.65
CA SER A 876 -3.46 -6.80 -18.23
C SER A 876 -3.60 -7.58 -16.92
N THR A 877 -4.81 -7.92 -16.49
CA THR A 877 -5.05 -8.60 -15.22
C THR A 877 -4.72 -10.09 -15.26
N SER A 878 -4.40 -10.69 -14.11
CA SER A 878 -4.22 -12.15 -13.98
C SER A 878 -4.77 -12.69 -12.64
N PRO A 879 -6.10 -12.64 -12.45
CA PRO A 879 -6.75 -13.06 -11.21
C PRO A 879 -6.83 -14.59 -11.09
N LYS A 880 -7.00 -15.07 -9.85
CA LYS A 880 -7.31 -16.47 -9.55
C LYS A 880 -8.78 -16.61 -9.19
N ILE A 881 -9.49 -17.49 -9.87
CA ILE A 881 -10.94 -17.68 -9.74
C ILE A 881 -11.18 -19.16 -9.39
N ILE A 882 -11.41 -19.44 -8.11
CA ILE A 882 -11.34 -20.81 -7.55
C ILE A 882 -12.67 -21.21 -6.87
N GLY A 883 -13.26 -22.35 -7.24
CA GLY A 883 -14.37 -22.94 -6.48
C GLY A 883 -15.67 -22.11 -6.41
N ASN A 884 -15.83 -21.09 -7.24
CA ASN A 884 -17.01 -20.21 -7.23
C ASN A 884 -18.21 -20.84 -7.96
N GLN A 885 -19.40 -20.31 -7.70
CA GLN A 885 -20.64 -20.69 -8.37
C GLN A 885 -21.16 -19.53 -9.22
N PHE A 886 -21.34 -19.76 -10.53
CA PHE A 886 -21.94 -18.81 -11.47
C PHE A 886 -23.27 -19.39 -11.94
N ILE A 887 -24.39 -18.75 -11.57
CA ILE A 887 -25.73 -19.29 -11.80
C ILE A 887 -26.66 -18.26 -12.47
N SER A 888 -27.33 -18.66 -13.55
CA SER A 888 -28.39 -17.87 -14.21
C SER A 888 -28.00 -16.48 -14.73
N ASN A 889 -26.71 -16.19 -14.93
CA ASN A 889 -26.23 -14.93 -15.49
C ASN A 889 -26.26 -14.92 -17.03
N HIS A 890 -26.08 -13.77 -17.68
CA HIS A 890 -25.87 -13.75 -19.14
C HIS A 890 -24.50 -14.35 -19.49
N PHE A 891 -23.45 -13.94 -18.77
CA PHE A 891 -22.10 -14.51 -18.82
C PHE A 891 -21.66 -14.89 -17.41
N GLY A 892 -21.22 -16.14 -17.20
CA GLY A 892 -20.60 -16.54 -15.93
C GLY A 892 -19.29 -15.80 -15.71
N ILE A 893 -18.33 -16.02 -16.61
CA ILE A 893 -17.07 -15.27 -16.68
C ILE A 893 -16.89 -14.71 -18.09
N SER A 894 -16.41 -13.47 -18.19
CA SER A 894 -15.90 -12.91 -19.45
C SER A 894 -14.44 -12.48 -19.32
N VAL A 895 -13.64 -12.71 -20.36
CA VAL A 895 -12.19 -12.41 -20.40
C VAL A 895 -11.85 -11.64 -21.68
N TYR A 896 -11.13 -10.53 -21.56
CA TYR A 896 -10.88 -9.57 -22.63
C TYR A 896 -9.39 -9.19 -22.78
N GLU A 897 -9.07 -8.61 -23.94
CA GLU A 897 -7.78 -8.02 -24.31
C GLU A 897 -6.52 -8.87 -24.01
N HIS A 898 -5.77 -8.63 -22.93
CA HIS A 898 -4.50 -9.32 -22.67
C HIS A 898 -4.54 -10.22 -21.41
N ALA A 899 -5.73 -10.44 -20.85
CA ALA A 899 -5.88 -10.96 -19.51
C ALA A 899 -5.49 -12.45 -19.39
N LYS A 900 -4.98 -12.82 -18.21
CA LYS A 900 -4.41 -14.14 -17.93
C LYS A 900 -4.98 -14.80 -16.66
N PRO A 901 -6.30 -15.05 -16.59
CA PRO A 901 -6.92 -15.63 -15.41
C PRO A 901 -6.62 -17.13 -15.27
N THR A 902 -6.42 -17.59 -14.03
CA THR A 902 -6.49 -19.01 -13.67
C THR A 902 -7.88 -19.31 -13.11
N ILE A 903 -8.60 -20.24 -13.74
CA ILE A 903 -10.00 -20.55 -13.45
C ILE A 903 -10.09 -22.04 -13.07
N GLU A 904 -10.22 -22.33 -11.77
CA GLU A 904 -10.13 -23.68 -11.22
C GLU A 904 -11.37 -24.10 -10.41
N LYS A 905 -11.89 -25.32 -10.62
CA LYS A 905 -12.94 -25.94 -9.77
C LYS A 905 -14.26 -25.17 -9.65
N ASN A 906 -14.53 -24.21 -10.53
CA ASN A 906 -15.77 -23.42 -10.51
C ASN A 906 -16.94 -24.23 -11.10
N VAL A 907 -18.15 -23.91 -10.64
CA VAL A 907 -19.41 -24.44 -11.16
C VAL A 907 -20.13 -23.34 -11.94
N MET A 908 -20.34 -23.56 -13.23
CA MET A 908 -21.13 -22.69 -14.10
C MET A 908 -22.42 -23.44 -14.49
N LYS A 909 -23.58 -22.87 -14.12
CA LYS A 909 -24.90 -23.50 -14.29
C LYS A 909 -25.94 -22.53 -14.83
N GLU A 910 -26.73 -22.92 -15.83
CA GLU A 910 -27.92 -22.16 -16.30
C GLU A 910 -27.67 -20.72 -16.81
N ASN A 911 -26.41 -20.27 -16.87
CA ASN A 911 -26.04 -19.01 -17.52
C ASN A 911 -26.25 -19.09 -19.04
N LYS A 912 -26.48 -17.98 -19.73
CA LYS A 912 -26.62 -18.01 -21.20
C LYS A 912 -25.30 -18.38 -21.91
N VAL A 913 -24.18 -17.91 -21.40
CA VAL A 913 -22.82 -18.40 -21.71
C VAL A 913 -22.07 -18.65 -20.41
N GLY A 914 -21.36 -19.77 -20.29
CA GLY A 914 -20.52 -20.07 -19.12
C GLY A 914 -19.26 -19.20 -19.07
N LEU A 915 -18.34 -19.45 -20.00
CA LEU A 915 -17.11 -18.65 -20.18
C LEU A 915 -17.06 -18.04 -21.59
N LYS A 916 -16.78 -16.74 -21.68
CA LYS A 916 -16.45 -16.07 -22.94
C LYS A 916 -15.04 -15.49 -22.89
N ALA A 917 -14.21 -15.73 -23.90
CA ALA A 917 -12.87 -15.15 -24.03
C ALA A 917 -12.64 -14.48 -25.39
N GLN A 918 -12.04 -13.30 -25.41
CA GLN A 918 -11.62 -12.60 -26.62
C GLN A 918 -10.32 -11.78 -26.43
N GLY A 919 -9.74 -11.32 -27.54
CA GLY A 919 -8.46 -10.60 -27.54
C GLY A 919 -7.28 -11.56 -27.56
N GLN A 920 -6.11 -11.10 -27.14
CA GLN A 920 -4.91 -11.92 -26.89
C GLN A 920 -4.88 -12.49 -25.45
N SER A 921 -6.06 -12.85 -24.91
CA SER A 921 -6.20 -13.42 -23.58
C SER A 921 -5.71 -14.88 -23.53
N GLU A 922 -5.15 -15.28 -22.38
CA GLU A 922 -4.54 -16.60 -22.14
C GLU A 922 -5.14 -17.22 -20.88
N ILE A 923 -6.10 -18.13 -21.04
CA ILE A 923 -6.91 -18.69 -19.95
C ILE A 923 -6.41 -20.09 -19.58
N ASP A 924 -6.06 -20.30 -18.32
CA ASP A 924 -5.87 -21.63 -17.74
C ASP A 924 -7.18 -22.08 -17.07
N PHE A 925 -7.85 -23.09 -17.63
CA PHE A 925 -9.19 -23.55 -17.25
C PHE A 925 -9.13 -25.01 -16.77
N VAL A 926 -9.26 -25.24 -15.46
CA VAL A 926 -8.91 -26.52 -14.83
C VAL A 926 -10.02 -27.05 -13.90
N GLU A 927 -10.42 -28.31 -14.07
CA GLU A 927 -11.30 -29.03 -13.13
C GLU A 927 -12.67 -28.36 -12.87
N ASN A 928 -13.16 -27.52 -13.79
CA ASN A 928 -14.46 -26.82 -13.69
C ASN A 928 -15.62 -27.68 -14.24
N GLU A 929 -16.84 -27.41 -13.75
CA GLU A 929 -18.09 -27.93 -14.30
C GLU A 929 -18.89 -26.83 -15.02
N VAL A 930 -19.37 -27.10 -16.24
CA VAL A 930 -20.05 -26.13 -17.12
C VAL A 930 -21.30 -26.77 -17.72
N PHE A 931 -22.49 -26.42 -17.23
CA PHE A 931 -23.71 -27.16 -17.59
C PHE A 931 -25.04 -26.39 -17.63
N GLN A 932 -26.00 -26.95 -18.36
CA GLN A 932 -27.35 -26.40 -18.56
C GLN A 932 -27.37 -24.97 -19.13
N HIS A 933 -26.33 -24.56 -19.86
CA HIS A 933 -26.25 -23.24 -20.46
C HIS A 933 -27.18 -23.08 -21.67
N SER A 934 -27.90 -21.96 -21.75
CA SER A 934 -28.96 -21.73 -22.76
C SER A 934 -28.48 -21.23 -24.13
N THR A 935 -27.17 -21.20 -24.38
CA THR A 935 -26.62 -20.94 -25.73
C THR A 935 -25.26 -21.62 -25.94
N PHE A 936 -24.26 -21.35 -25.09
CA PHE A 936 -22.92 -21.95 -25.20
C PHE A 936 -22.34 -22.30 -23.83
N GLY A 937 -21.62 -23.42 -23.73
CA GLY A 937 -20.82 -23.69 -22.53
C GLY A 937 -19.62 -22.71 -22.45
N ILE A 938 -18.74 -22.76 -23.45
CA ILE A 938 -17.54 -21.94 -23.54
C ILE A 938 -17.40 -21.34 -24.95
N HIS A 939 -17.04 -20.05 -25.06
CA HIS A 939 -16.87 -19.36 -26.34
C HIS A 939 -15.53 -18.62 -26.41
N LEU A 940 -14.60 -19.10 -27.25
CA LEU A 940 -13.27 -18.54 -27.47
C LEU A 940 -13.22 -17.87 -28.85
N VAL A 941 -12.89 -16.57 -28.92
CA VAL A 941 -12.87 -15.80 -30.18
C VAL A 941 -11.62 -14.92 -30.31
N ASN A 942 -11.40 -14.40 -31.52
CA ASN A 942 -10.53 -13.24 -31.81
C ASN A 942 -9.08 -13.34 -31.29
N ASN A 943 -8.39 -14.45 -31.56
CA ASN A 943 -7.02 -14.80 -31.13
C ASN A 943 -6.84 -15.25 -29.66
N SER A 944 -7.91 -15.39 -28.87
CA SER A 944 -7.80 -15.87 -27.49
C SER A 944 -7.26 -17.31 -27.42
N THR A 945 -6.58 -17.66 -26.34
CA THR A 945 -5.98 -18.99 -26.13
C THR A 945 -6.45 -19.58 -24.82
N ALA A 946 -6.90 -20.85 -24.82
CA ALA A 946 -7.27 -21.56 -23.60
C ALA A 946 -6.53 -22.89 -23.43
N ASN A 947 -5.97 -23.12 -22.26
CA ASN A 947 -5.46 -24.40 -21.80
C ASN A 947 -6.52 -25.06 -20.91
N MET A 948 -7.16 -26.12 -21.39
CA MET A 948 -8.29 -26.76 -20.72
C MET A 948 -7.89 -28.14 -20.18
N ARG A 949 -7.94 -28.35 -18.86
CA ARG A 949 -7.60 -29.65 -18.24
C ARG A 949 -8.70 -30.17 -17.31
N ALA A 950 -9.13 -31.42 -17.50
CA ALA A 950 -10.02 -32.12 -16.57
C ALA A 950 -11.39 -31.45 -16.29
N ASN A 951 -11.89 -30.64 -17.22
CA ASN A 951 -13.21 -29.99 -17.09
C ASN A 951 -14.35 -30.88 -17.61
N LEU A 952 -15.54 -30.71 -17.04
CA LEU A 952 -16.77 -31.43 -17.42
C LEU A 952 -17.82 -30.46 -17.97
N ILE A 953 -18.09 -30.55 -19.27
CA ILE A 953 -18.92 -29.61 -20.03
C ILE A 953 -20.12 -30.37 -20.60
N LYS A 954 -21.27 -30.24 -19.94
CA LYS A 954 -22.40 -31.17 -20.10
C LYS A 954 -23.78 -30.53 -20.21
N ARG A 955 -24.72 -31.18 -20.91
CA ARG A 955 -26.15 -30.82 -20.91
C ARG A 955 -26.47 -29.37 -21.29
N ASN A 956 -25.66 -28.75 -22.15
CA ASN A 956 -25.90 -27.40 -22.63
C ASN A 956 -26.93 -27.41 -23.78
N GLU A 957 -27.78 -26.39 -23.85
CA GLU A 957 -28.84 -26.25 -24.88
C GLU A 957 -28.32 -25.77 -26.25
N GLY A 958 -27.00 -25.78 -26.42
CA GLY A 958 -26.29 -25.51 -27.67
C GLY A 958 -24.88 -26.10 -27.62
N ASP A 959 -23.91 -25.44 -28.25
CA ASP A 959 -22.56 -25.97 -28.40
C ASP A 959 -21.78 -25.90 -27.08
N ALA A 960 -21.09 -26.99 -26.73
CA ALA A 960 -20.39 -27.10 -25.45
C ALA A 960 -19.13 -26.21 -25.42
N LEU A 961 -18.35 -26.21 -26.50
CA LEU A 961 -17.21 -25.30 -26.70
C LEU A 961 -17.13 -24.82 -28.17
N VAL A 962 -17.18 -23.52 -28.38
CA VAL A 962 -17.01 -22.86 -29.68
C VAL A 962 -15.69 -22.11 -29.73
N VAL A 963 -14.88 -22.35 -30.75
CA VAL A 963 -13.60 -21.67 -31.00
C VAL A 963 -13.61 -21.09 -32.41
N ASN A 964 -13.49 -19.76 -32.55
CA ASN A 964 -13.48 -19.09 -33.86
C ASN A 964 -12.44 -17.96 -33.96
N ASN A 965 -12.34 -17.34 -35.15
CA ASN A 965 -11.52 -16.16 -35.44
C ASN A 965 -10.09 -16.22 -34.87
N LEU A 966 -9.27 -17.14 -35.39
CA LEU A 966 -7.85 -17.32 -35.02
C LEU A 966 -7.57 -17.70 -33.55
N ALA A 967 -8.60 -17.94 -32.73
CA ALA A 967 -8.46 -18.45 -31.37
C ALA A 967 -7.86 -19.87 -31.33
N LYS A 968 -7.39 -20.28 -30.14
CA LYS A 968 -6.63 -21.52 -29.93
C LYS A 968 -7.08 -22.25 -28.69
N VAL A 969 -7.04 -23.58 -28.74
CA VAL A 969 -7.35 -24.42 -27.59
C VAL A 969 -6.39 -25.60 -27.46
N ILE A 970 -5.93 -25.85 -26.24
CA ILE A 970 -5.17 -27.04 -25.86
C ILE A 970 -5.98 -27.75 -24.77
N ALA A 971 -6.68 -28.82 -25.15
CA ALA A 971 -7.59 -29.55 -24.28
C ALA A 971 -7.02 -30.94 -23.92
N HIS A 972 -6.85 -31.21 -22.62
CA HIS A 972 -6.37 -32.48 -22.09
C HIS A 972 -7.35 -33.09 -21.07
N ASN A 973 -7.80 -34.32 -21.31
CA ASN A 973 -8.66 -35.09 -20.39
C ASN A 973 -9.97 -34.35 -20.00
N ASN A 974 -10.63 -33.63 -20.92
CA ASN A 974 -11.92 -32.99 -20.68
C ASN A 974 -13.08 -33.86 -21.21
N GLU A 975 -14.28 -33.66 -20.66
CA GLU A 975 -15.49 -34.41 -21.00
C GLU A 975 -16.56 -33.48 -21.59
N PHE A 976 -16.99 -33.76 -22.83
CA PHE A 976 -18.01 -33.02 -23.58
C PHE A 976 -19.24 -33.93 -23.78
N ILE A 977 -20.23 -33.83 -22.88
CA ILE A 977 -21.23 -34.90 -22.67
C ILE A 977 -22.69 -34.40 -22.74
N GLU A 978 -23.57 -35.11 -23.46
CA GLU A 978 -25.04 -34.88 -23.46
C GLU A 978 -25.47 -33.44 -23.87
N ASN A 979 -24.67 -32.71 -24.67
CA ASN A 979 -25.04 -31.37 -25.15
C ASN A 979 -25.96 -31.45 -26.39
N THR A 980 -26.94 -30.55 -26.54
CA THR A 980 -27.87 -30.58 -27.68
C THR A 980 -27.25 -30.03 -28.98
N GLY A 981 -26.19 -29.22 -28.86
CA GLY A 981 -25.38 -28.78 -29.98
C GLY A 981 -24.26 -29.77 -30.33
N HIS A 982 -23.16 -29.21 -30.82
CA HIS A 982 -21.89 -29.89 -31.00
C HIS A 982 -21.13 -30.00 -29.67
N GLY A 983 -20.35 -31.07 -29.50
CA GLY A 983 -19.39 -31.15 -28.38
C GLY A 983 -18.32 -30.06 -28.48
N VAL A 984 -17.70 -29.92 -29.66
CA VAL A 984 -16.79 -28.81 -29.99
C VAL A 984 -17.04 -28.28 -31.41
N VAL A 985 -16.91 -26.97 -31.62
CA VAL A 985 -16.83 -26.32 -32.93
C VAL A 985 -15.50 -25.58 -33.08
N LEU A 986 -14.76 -25.89 -34.14
CA LEU A 986 -13.55 -25.15 -34.57
C LEU A 986 -13.81 -24.51 -35.95
N SER A 987 -13.81 -23.19 -36.03
CA SER A 987 -13.99 -22.44 -37.29
C SER A 987 -12.90 -21.38 -37.50
N ASP A 988 -12.92 -20.73 -38.66
CA ASP A 988 -12.25 -19.47 -39.00
C ASP A 988 -10.77 -19.39 -38.57
N GLN A 989 -9.98 -20.30 -39.16
CA GLN A 989 -8.51 -20.38 -39.03
C GLN A 989 -7.99 -20.63 -37.60
N THR A 990 -8.79 -21.23 -36.72
CA THR A 990 -8.39 -21.65 -35.37
C THR A 990 -7.47 -22.87 -35.36
N ASP A 991 -6.69 -23.05 -34.29
CA ASP A 991 -5.87 -24.24 -34.03
C ASP A 991 -6.29 -24.93 -32.72
N GLY A 992 -6.78 -26.17 -32.80
CA GLY A 992 -7.17 -26.99 -31.66
C GLY A 992 -6.33 -28.26 -31.50
N LYS A 993 -5.68 -28.43 -30.34
CA LYS A 993 -5.04 -29.69 -29.92
C LYS A 993 -5.86 -30.35 -28.80
N PHE A 994 -6.30 -31.58 -29.03
CA PHE A 994 -7.13 -32.35 -28.10
C PHE A 994 -6.48 -33.69 -27.78
N GLU A 995 -6.16 -33.95 -26.52
CA GLU A 995 -5.53 -35.16 -26.03
C GLU A 995 -6.35 -35.83 -24.90
N GLN A 996 -6.66 -37.12 -25.02
CA GLN A 996 -7.39 -37.91 -24.00
C GLN A 996 -8.80 -37.39 -23.61
N ASN A 997 -9.45 -36.55 -24.42
CA ASN A 997 -10.80 -36.04 -24.14
C ASN A 997 -11.90 -37.04 -24.53
N VAL A 998 -13.09 -36.88 -23.96
CA VAL A 998 -14.30 -37.68 -24.24
C VAL A 998 -15.37 -36.79 -24.86
N PHE A 999 -16.00 -37.27 -25.94
CA PHE A 999 -17.11 -36.62 -26.65
C PHE A 999 -18.25 -37.61 -26.75
N GLU A 1000 -19.22 -37.54 -25.83
CA GLU A 1000 -20.22 -38.61 -25.62
C GLU A 1000 -21.66 -38.08 -25.64
N ALA A 1001 -22.55 -38.78 -26.35
CA ALA A 1001 -24.00 -38.54 -26.35
C ALA A 1001 -24.47 -37.10 -26.73
N ASN A 1002 -23.65 -36.31 -27.44
CA ASN A 1002 -24.08 -35.00 -27.94
C ASN A 1002 -25.05 -35.19 -29.12
N GLU A 1003 -26.14 -34.42 -29.20
CA GLU A 1003 -27.22 -34.65 -30.18
C GLU A 1003 -26.78 -34.37 -31.64
N SER A 1004 -25.79 -33.51 -31.85
CA SER A 1004 -25.22 -33.20 -33.17
C SER A 1004 -23.92 -33.99 -33.44
N GLN A 1005 -22.80 -33.30 -33.67
CA GLN A 1005 -21.48 -33.92 -33.89
C GLN A 1005 -20.65 -33.88 -32.60
N GLY A 1006 -19.82 -34.89 -32.36
CA GLY A 1006 -18.83 -34.85 -31.28
C GLY A 1006 -17.85 -33.67 -31.45
N ILE A 1007 -17.35 -33.46 -32.67
CA ILE A 1007 -16.64 -32.23 -33.07
C ILE A 1007 -16.94 -31.83 -34.52
N LEU A 1008 -17.10 -30.53 -34.77
CA LEU A 1008 -17.18 -29.88 -36.08
C LEU A 1008 -15.91 -29.05 -36.36
N ILE A 1009 -15.32 -29.20 -37.55
CA ILE A 1009 -14.06 -28.57 -37.95
C ILE A 1009 -14.23 -27.96 -39.36
N GLN A 1010 -14.25 -26.63 -39.46
CA GLN A 1010 -14.62 -25.90 -40.69
C GLN A 1010 -13.75 -24.65 -40.93
N SER A 1011 -14.00 -23.91 -42.03
CA SER A 1011 -13.38 -22.60 -42.31
C SER A 1011 -11.87 -22.53 -42.09
N ASN A 1012 -11.10 -23.43 -42.72
CA ASN A 1012 -9.63 -23.53 -42.67
C ASN A 1012 -9.01 -23.91 -41.30
N ALA A 1013 -9.81 -24.24 -40.28
CA ALA A 1013 -9.34 -24.63 -38.96
C ALA A 1013 -8.42 -25.87 -38.96
N THR A 1014 -7.55 -25.96 -37.95
CA THR A 1014 -6.64 -27.10 -37.71
C THR A 1014 -7.10 -27.88 -36.49
N PHE A 1015 -7.27 -29.20 -36.61
CA PHE A 1015 -7.51 -30.10 -35.50
C PHE A 1015 -6.41 -31.17 -35.37
N ILE A 1016 -5.92 -31.36 -34.15
CA ILE A 1016 -4.99 -32.43 -33.77
C ILE A 1016 -5.61 -33.21 -32.61
N GLY A 1017 -6.21 -34.36 -32.91
CA GLY A 1017 -6.78 -35.27 -31.93
C GLY A 1017 -5.86 -36.46 -31.65
N GLU A 1018 -5.47 -36.66 -30.39
CA GLU A 1018 -4.67 -37.81 -29.92
C GLU A 1018 -5.32 -38.53 -28.73
N ASN A 1019 -5.48 -39.86 -28.80
CA ASN A 1019 -6.03 -40.71 -27.73
C ASN A 1019 -7.47 -40.35 -27.24
N ASN A 1020 -8.28 -39.57 -27.99
CA ASN A 1020 -9.64 -39.17 -27.57
C ASN A 1020 -10.70 -40.27 -27.85
N SER A 1021 -11.84 -40.21 -27.16
CA SER A 1021 -13.02 -41.05 -27.42
C SER A 1021 -14.19 -40.23 -27.98
N PHE A 1022 -14.80 -40.69 -29.07
CA PHE A 1022 -16.00 -40.12 -29.68
C PHE A 1022 -17.10 -41.19 -29.71
N SER A 1023 -18.07 -41.09 -28.80
CA SER A 1023 -19.08 -42.12 -28.53
C SER A 1023 -20.50 -41.61 -28.74
N GLU A 1024 -21.37 -42.39 -29.39
CA GLU A 1024 -22.83 -42.28 -29.23
C GLU A 1024 -23.42 -40.89 -29.58
N ASN A 1025 -22.70 -40.07 -30.35
CA ASN A 1025 -23.16 -38.76 -30.81
C ASN A 1025 -24.15 -38.93 -31.98
N GLY A 1026 -25.19 -38.09 -32.02
CA GLY A 1026 -26.38 -38.30 -32.86
C GLY A 1026 -26.12 -38.32 -34.38
N GLU A 1027 -25.12 -37.58 -34.85
CA GLU A 1027 -24.73 -37.53 -36.25
C GLU A 1027 -23.34 -38.12 -36.53
N ALA A 1028 -22.25 -37.35 -36.43
CA ALA A 1028 -20.90 -37.90 -36.56
C ALA A 1028 -20.03 -37.69 -35.32
N GLY A 1029 -19.16 -38.65 -35.01
CA GLY A 1029 -18.13 -38.44 -33.99
C GLY A 1029 -17.22 -37.26 -34.35
N ILE A 1030 -16.84 -37.17 -35.63
CA ILE A 1030 -16.02 -36.07 -36.18
C ILE A 1030 -16.59 -35.64 -37.54
N LEU A 1031 -16.90 -34.36 -37.72
CA LEU A 1031 -17.21 -33.73 -39.00
C LEU A 1031 -16.10 -32.73 -39.37
N ALA A 1032 -15.52 -32.86 -40.57
CA ALA A 1032 -14.52 -31.95 -41.09
C ALA A 1032 -14.82 -31.47 -42.52
N GLU A 1033 -14.77 -30.16 -42.76
CA GLU A 1033 -15.06 -29.55 -44.06
C GLU A 1033 -14.30 -28.24 -44.32
N ASP A 1034 -14.63 -27.54 -45.41
CA ASP A 1034 -14.21 -26.20 -45.78
C ASP A 1034 -12.74 -25.83 -45.49
N ASP A 1035 -11.84 -26.50 -46.21
CA ASP A 1035 -10.40 -26.26 -46.23
C ASP A 1035 -9.65 -26.54 -44.90
N SER A 1036 -10.31 -27.24 -43.97
CA SER A 1036 -9.72 -27.69 -42.71
C SER A 1036 -8.58 -28.72 -42.84
N LYS A 1037 -7.80 -28.82 -41.77
CA LYS A 1037 -6.65 -29.72 -41.61
C LYS A 1037 -6.88 -30.60 -40.39
N VAL A 1038 -6.81 -31.92 -40.54
CA VAL A 1038 -7.15 -32.88 -39.49
C VAL A 1038 -6.07 -33.93 -39.31
N LYS A 1039 -5.50 -34.02 -38.11
CA LYS A 1039 -4.61 -35.12 -37.68
C LYS A 1039 -5.28 -35.92 -36.57
N LEU A 1040 -5.41 -37.23 -36.75
CA LEU A 1040 -5.98 -38.17 -35.77
C LEU A 1040 -4.96 -39.28 -35.48
N LEU A 1041 -4.57 -39.43 -34.21
CA LEU A 1041 -3.71 -40.52 -33.72
C LEU A 1041 -4.37 -41.27 -32.55
N ASN A 1042 -4.47 -42.59 -32.63
CA ASN A 1042 -4.96 -43.48 -31.54
C ASN A 1042 -6.38 -43.18 -30.99
N ASN A 1043 -7.23 -42.42 -31.69
CA ASN A 1043 -8.57 -42.08 -31.20
C ASN A 1043 -9.53 -43.27 -31.37
N THR A 1044 -10.50 -43.39 -30.47
CA THR A 1044 -11.61 -44.36 -30.56
C THR A 1044 -12.88 -43.64 -31.00
N ILE A 1045 -13.50 -44.10 -32.08
CA ILE A 1045 -14.65 -43.46 -32.72
C ILE A 1045 -15.74 -44.53 -32.89
N LYS A 1046 -16.67 -44.58 -31.93
CA LYS A 1046 -17.58 -45.72 -31.72
C LYS A 1046 -19.06 -45.34 -31.65
N LYS A 1047 -19.95 -46.20 -32.18
CA LYS A 1047 -21.42 -46.09 -32.04
C LYS A 1047 -22.06 -44.75 -32.44
N ASN A 1048 -21.40 -43.90 -33.23
CA ASN A 1048 -22.00 -42.70 -33.78
C ASN A 1048 -22.79 -43.11 -35.05
N ARG A 1049 -23.72 -42.28 -35.53
CA ARG A 1049 -24.42 -42.58 -36.80
C ARG A 1049 -23.42 -42.66 -37.98
N ILE A 1050 -22.41 -41.80 -38.00
CA ILE A 1050 -21.19 -41.93 -38.83
C ILE A 1050 -19.97 -41.75 -37.92
N GLY A 1051 -18.92 -42.57 -38.05
CA GLY A 1051 -17.71 -42.38 -37.22
C GLY A 1051 -17.01 -41.05 -37.51
N MET A 1052 -16.57 -40.86 -38.76
CA MET A 1052 -16.09 -39.56 -39.26
C MET A 1052 -16.71 -39.22 -40.62
N LEU A 1053 -17.14 -37.98 -40.79
CA LEU A 1053 -17.68 -37.42 -42.04
C LEU A 1053 -16.77 -36.31 -42.58
N ILE A 1054 -16.55 -36.31 -43.90
CA ILE A 1054 -15.74 -35.31 -44.60
C ILE A 1054 -16.50 -34.72 -45.78
N SER A 1055 -16.63 -33.40 -45.80
CA SER A 1055 -17.19 -32.59 -46.88
C SER A 1055 -16.12 -31.71 -47.54
N GLY A 1056 -16.42 -31.15 -48.72
CA GLY A 1056 -15.61 -30.09 -49.31
C GLY A 1056 -14.18 -30.51 -49.71
N LYS A 1057 -13.19 -30.01 -48.99
CA LYS A 1057 -11.76 -30.16 -49.27
C LYS A 1057 -11.01 -30.16 -47.95
N VAL A 1058 -10.59 -31.33 -47.48
CA VAL A 1058 -9.89 -31.52 -46.20
C VAL A 1058 -8.52 -32.16 -46.42
N VAL A 1059 -7.56 -31.79 -45.58
CA VAL A 1059 -6.25 -32.44 -45.47
C VAL A 1059 -6.26 -33.37 -44.26
N LEU A 1060 -6.36 -34.69 -44.50
CA LEU A 1060 -6.47 -35.71 -43.44
C LEU A 1060 -5.16 -36.49 -43.23
N VAL A 1061 -4.76 -36.66 -41.97
CA VAL A 1061 -3.80 -37.69 -41.54
C VAL A 1061 -4.46 -38.50 -40.43
N SER A 1062 -4.89 -39.73 -40.73
CA SER A 1062 -5.52 -40.65 -39.77
C SER A 1062 -4.63 -41.87 -39.55
N HIS A 1063 -4.13 -42.05 -38.33
CA HIS A 1063 -3.19 -43.10 -37.95
C HIS A 1063 -3.62 -43.84 -36.67
N HIS A 1064 -3.60 -45.18 -36.70
CA HIS A 1064 -3.89 -46.04 -35.53
C HIS A 1064 -5.25 -45.81 -34.82
N ASN A 1065 -6.22 -45.15 -35.46
CA ASN A 1065 -7.55 -44.92 -34.88
C ASN A 1065 -8.46 -46.16 -35.02
N GLU A 1066 -9.40 -46.32 -34.09
CA GLU A 1066 -10.42 -47.36 -34.08
C GLU A 1066 -11.79 -46.79 -34.50
N TYR A 1067 -12.39 -47.32 -35.56
CA TYR A 1067 -13.72 -46.95 -36.04
C TYR A 1067 -14.66 -48.14 -35.84
N LEU A 1068 -15.47 -48.11 -34.79
CA LEU A 1068 -16.19 -49.28 -34.25
C LEU A 1068 -17.71 -49.08 -34.25
N GLU A 1069 -18.48 -50.07 -34.70
CA GLU A 1069 -19.93 -50.15 -34.41
C GLU A 1069 -20.77 -48.92 -34.84
N ASN A 1070 -20.27 -48.05 -35.73
CA ASN A 1070 -21.00 -46.88 -36.20
C ASN A 1070 -22.11 -47.28 -37.20
N ASP A 1071 -23.34 -46.77 -37.04
CA ASP A 1071 -24.55 -47.31 -37.66
C ASP A 1071 -24.52 -47.32 -39.19
N VAL A 1072 -24.03 -46.24 -39.80
CA VAL A 1072 -24.02 -46.07 -41.26
C VAL A 1072 -22.63 -46.38 -41.79
N HIS A 1073 -21.63 -45.56 -41.47
CA HIS A 1073 -20.27 -45.66 -42.01
C HIS A 1073 -19.22 -45.42 -40.92
N GLY A 1074 -18.10 -46.15 -40.95
CA GLY A 1074 -16.95 -45.83 -40.10
C GLY A 1074 -16.27 -44.52 -40.50
N LEU A 1075 -16.03 -44.35 -41.80
CA LEU A 1075 -15.51 -43.10 -42.40
C LEU A 1075 -16.23 -42.80 -43.72
N SER A 1076 -16.70 -41.57 -43.90
CA SER A 1076 -17.43 -41.10 -45.08
C SER A 1076 -16.72 -39.90 -45.69
N ILE A 1077 -16.29 -40.01 -46.95
CA ILE A 1077 -15.49 -38.96 -47.62
C ILE A 1077 -16.18 -38.49 -48.91
N SER A 1078 -16.42 -37.19 -49.01
CA SER A 1078 -16.97 -36.52 -50.18
C SER A 1078 -16.16 -35.27 -50.53
N GLY A 1079 -16.18 -34.85 -51.81
CA GLY A 1079 -15.47 -33.65 -52.26
C GLY A 1079 -14.13 -33.92 -52.94
N SER A 1080 -13.10 -33.13 -52.60
CA SER A 1080 -11.79 -33.07 -53.30
C SER A 1080 -10.61 -33.11 -52.33
N ASN A 1081 -10.47 -34.22 -51.60
CA ASN A 1081 -9.64 -34.33 -50.40
C ASN A 1081 -8.24 -34.89 -50.68
N LYS A 1082 -7.32 -34.62 -49.75
CA LYS A 1082 -5.93 -35.12 -49.75
C LYS A 1082 -5.60 -35.73 -48.41
N GLY A 1083 -4.79 -36.78 -48.37
CA GLY A 1083 -4.41 -37.35 -47.06
C GLY A 1083 -3.75 -38.71 -47.05
N ILE A 1084 -3.50 -39.19 -45.83
CA ILE A 1084 -3.00 -40.54 -45.52
C ILE A 1084 -3.92 -41.15 -44.45
N ILE A 1085 -4.36 -42.37 -44.69
CA ILE A 1085 -5.14 -43.19 -43.75
C ILE A 1085 -4.37 -44.52 -43.59
N GLU A 1086 -3.64 -44.67 -42.49
CA GLU A 1086 -2.74 -45.81 -42.26
C GLU A 1086 -2.87 -46.46 -40.88
N ASN A 1087 -2.78 -47.79 -40.79
CA ASN A 1087 -2.85 -48.59 -39.55
C ASN A 1087 -4.17 -48.50 -38.74
N ASN A 1088 -5.24 -47.91 -39.28
CA ASN A 1088 -6.52 -47.78 -38.57
C ASN A 1088 -7.31 -49.10 -38.60
N ARG A 1089 -8.14 -49.35 -37.58
CA ARG A 1089 -9.00 -50.54 -37.50
C ARG A 1089 -10.48 -50.16 -37.65
N PHE A 1090 -11.15 -50.76 -38.62
CA PHE A 1090 -12.59 -50.57 -38.86
C PHE A 1090 -13.31 -51.88 -38.56
N ALA A 1091 -14.18 -51.90 -37.54
CA ALA A 1091 -14.89 -53.11 -37.13
C ALA A 1091 -16.39 -52.86 -36.90
N HIS A 1092 -17.24 -53.81 -37.33
CA HIS A 1092 -18.68 -53.87 -37.02
C HIS A 1092 -19.57 -52.67 -37.45
N ASN A 1093 -19.03 -51.64 -38.10
CA ASN A 1093 -19.80 -50.54 -38.71
C ASN A 1093 -20.83 -51.05 -39.74
N GLY A 1094 -22.02 -50.45 -39.79
CA GLY A 1094 -23.21 -51.06 -40.38
C GLY A 1094 -23.21 -51.24 -41.90
N GLN A 1095 -23.22 -50.17 -42.70
CA GLN A 1095 -23.32 -50.29 -44.17
C GLN A 1095 -21.97 -50.49 -44.86
N LEU A 1096 -20.98 -49.68 -44.50
CA LEU A 1096 -19.64 -49.68 -45.12
C LEU A 1096 -18.58 -49.31 -44.06
N PRO A 1097 -17.40 -49.95 -44.04
CA PRO A 1097 -16.28 -49.48 -43.24
C PRO A 1097 -15.82 -48.08 -43.67
N ILE A 1098 -15.70 -47.86 -44.99
CA ILE A 1098 -15.36 -46.57 -45.61
C ILE A 1098 -16.26 -46.34 -46.83
N TYR A 1099 -16.83 -45.14 -46.95
CA TYR A 1099 -17.55 -44.66 -48.13
C TYR A 1099 -16.77 -43.55 -48.84
N LEU A 1100 -16.61 -43.65 -50.16
CA LEU A 1100 -15.94 -42.64 -50.98
C LEU A 1100 -16.85 -42.16 -52.12
N ALA A 1101 -17.08 -40.84 -52.18
CA ALA A 1101 -17.73 -40.18 -53.30
C ALA A 1101 -16.72 -39.35 -54.11
N LYS A 1102 -16.70 -39.54 -55.45
CA LYS A 1102 -15.72 -38.98 -56.42
C LYS A 1102 -14.27 -39.49 -56.20
N PRO A 1103 -13.37 -39.35 -57.19
CA PRO A 1103 -11.96 -39.71 -57.04
C PRO A 1103 -11.26 -38.82 -56.00
N GLN A 1104 -10.56 -39.43 -55.03
CA GLN A 1104 -9.86 -38.74 -53.94
C GLN A 1104 -8.34 -38.87 -54.08
N ALA A 1105 -7.58 -37.88 -53.60
CA ALA A 1105 -6.12 -37.91 -53.58
C ALA A 1105 -5.58 -38.39 -52.22
N ILE A 1106 -6.12 -39.52 -51.74
CA ILE A 1106 -5.85 -40.10 -50.42
C ILE A 1106 -5.09 -41.43 -50.56
N LEU A 1107 -4.04 -41.61 -49.77
CA LEU A 1107 -3.30 -42.87 -49.62
C LEU A 1107 -3.92 -43.72 -48.51
N PHE A 1108 -4.25 -44.97 -48.83
CA PHE A 1108 -4.68 -45.99 -47.86
C PHE A 1108 -3.58 -47.05 -47.71
N ALA A 1109 -3.16 -47.35 -46.49
CA ALA A 1109 -2.14 -48.36 -46.20
C ALA A 1109 -2.46 -49.15 -44.91
N LYS A 1110 -2.20 -50.46 -44.89
CA LYS A 1110 -2.20 -51.32 -43.67
C LYS A 1110 -3.47 -51.31 -42.77
N ASN A 1111 -4.56 -50.64 -43.15
CA ASN A 1111 -5.78 -50.58 -42.36
C ASN A 1111 -6.44 -51.97 -42.23
N GLN A 1112 -7.00 -52.27 -41.07
CA GLN A 1112 -7.70 -53.52 -40.78
C GLN A 1112 -9.21 -53.36 -40.95
N PHE A 1113 -9.88 -54.38 -41.48
CA PHE A 1113 -11.32 -54.39 -41.75
C PHE A 1113 -11.96 -55.67 -41.22
N ILE A 1114 -12.88 -55.55 -40.26
CA ILE A 1114 -13.64 -56.65 -39.65
C ILE A 1114 -15.12 -56.42 -39.93
N VAL A 1115 -15.65 -57.11 -40.93
CA VAL A 1115 -16.97 -56.82 -41.53
C VAL A 1115 -17.81 -58.08 -41.61
N THR A 1116 -19.07 -58.03 -41.16
CA THR A 1116 -19.93 -59.22 -41.07
C THR A 1116 -20.81 -59.45 -42.31
N LYS A 1117 -21.05 -58.43 -43.16
CA LYS A 1117 -21.87 -58.52 -44.38
C LYS A 1117 -21.42 -57.49 -45.44
N TRP A 1118 -20.66 -57.88 -46.47
CA TRP A 1118 -20.13 -56.87 -47.44
C TRP A 1118 -20.12 -57.20 -48.95
N TYR A 1119 -20.12 -58.47 -49.36
CA TYR A 1119 -19.69 -58.87 -50.71
C TYR A 1119 -20.64 -58.57 -51.91
N SER A 1120 -21.75 -57.85 -51.74
CA SER A 1120 -22.83 -57.80 -52.76
C SER A 1120 -23.14 -56.43 -53.41
N LYS A 1121 -22.38 -55.36 -53.13
CA LYS A 1121 -22.74 -53.99 -53.60
C LYS A 1121 -21.63 -53.12 -54.24
N MET A 1122 -20.43 -53.62 -54.52
CA MET A 1122 -19.45 -52.82 -55.29
C MET A 1122 -19.90 -52.61 -56.74
N LYS A 1123 -19.94 -51.34 -57.19
CA LYS A 1123 -20.00 -51.00 -58.62
C LYS A 1123 -18.57 -50.90 -59.18
N GLY A 1124 -18.35 -51.49 -60.36
CA GLY A 1124 -17.02 -51.69 -60.97
C GLY A 1124 -16.18 -50.44 -61.26
N SER A 1125 -16.72 -49.23 -61.07
CA SER A 1125 -15.94 -47.98 -61.12
C SER A 1125 -14.91 -47.84 -60.00
N TYR A 1126 -15.01 -48.64 -58.92
CA TYR A 1126 -14.06 -48.61 -57.80
C TYR A 1126 -12.65 -49.14 -58.14
N LEU A 1127 -12.51 -49.94 -59.21
CA LEU A 1127 -11.24 -50.64 -59.53
C LEU A 1127 -10.09 -49.71 -60.01
N LEU A 1128 -10.35 -48.41 -60.21
CA LEU A 1128 -9.39 -47.43 -60.71
C LEU A 1128 -8.75 -46.54 -59.64
N ALA A 1129 -9.19 -46.62 -58.38
CA ALA A 1129 -8.43 -46.08 -57.26
C ALA A 1129 -7.24 -47.02 -56.99
N LYS A 1130 -6.00 -46.54 -57.19
CA LYS A 1130 -4.78 -47.37 -57.11
C LYS A 1130 -4.47 -47.86 -55.69
N ILE A 1131 -5.09 -48.96 -55.27
CA ILE A 1131 -4.71 -49.68 -54.06
C ILE A 1131 -3.37 -50.40 -54.31
N ARG A 1132 -2.25 -49.84 -53.82
CA ARG A 1132 -0.99 -50.57 -53.70
C ARG A 1132 -1.04 -51.48 -52.47
N ILE A 1133 -1.67 -52.65 -52.62
CA ILE A 1133 -1.65 -53.70 -51.59
C ILE A 1133 -0.20 -54.18 -51.44
N ALA A 1134 0.44 -53.83 -50.31
CA ALA A 1134 1.72 -54.41 -49.92
C ALA A 1134 1.51 -55.89 -49.51
N ALA A 1135 2.44 -56.76 -49.90
CA ALA A 1135 2.22 -58.20 -49.83
C ALA A 1135 2.24 -58.77 -48.41
N SER A 1136 1.15 -59.42 -48.00
CA SER A 1136 1.10 -60.33 -46.84
C SER A 1136 -0.05 -61.34 -46.92
N ASN A 1137 -1.24 -60.94 -47.41
CA ASN A 1137 -2.42 -61.81 -47.48
C ASN A 1137 -2.73 -62.27 -48.92
N GLN A 1138 -2.28 -63.48 -49.28
CA GLN A 1138 -2.58 -64.09 -50.59
C GLN A 1138 -4.05 -64.52 -50.74
N GLN A 1139 -4.75 -64.79 -49.64
CA GLN A 1139 -6.14 -65.26 -49.67
C GLN A 1139 -7.08 -64.13 -50.10
N LEU A 1140 -6.92 -62.94 -49.52
CA LEU A 1140 -7.72 -61.77 -49.86
C LEU A 1140 -7.54 -61.34 -51.34
N LYS A 1141 -6.34 -61.49 -51.91
CA LYS A 1141 -6.10 -61.23 -53.34
C LYS A 1141 -6.95 -62.15 -54.24
N LYS A 1142 -7.21 -63.37 -53.80
CA LYS A 1142 -7.95 -64.41 -54.54
C LYS A 1142 -9.47 -64.32 -54.38
N GLU A 1143 -9.96 -63.35 -53.60
CA GLU A 1143 -11.38 -62.99 -53.46
C GLU A 1143 -11.68 -61.61 -54.10
N ILE A 1144 -10.67 -61.00 -54.74
CA ILE A 1144 -10.72 -59.69 -55.42
C ILE A 1144 -10.42 -59.82 -56.93
N GLU A 1145 -9.68 -60.87 -57.34
CA GLU A 1145 -9.51 -61.32 -58.74
C GLU A 1145 -10.64 -62.25 -59.19
#